data_AF-A0A2E3QU19-F1
#
_entry.id   AF-A0A2E3QU19-F1
#
_cell.length_a   1.000
_cell.length_b   1.000
_cell.length_c   1.000
_cell.angle_alpha   90.00
_cell.angle_beta   90.00
_cell.angle_gamma   90.00
#
_symmetry.space_group_name_H-M   'P 1'
#
loop_
_entity.id
_entity.type
_entity.pdbx_description
1 polymer ?
#
loop_
_entity_poly.entity_id
_entity_poly.type
_entity_poly.pdbx_seq_one_letter_code
_entity_poly.pdbx_strand_id
1 'polypeptide(L)'
;MAEIPDSASRIIPINIEEEMKSSYIDYSMSVIVSRALPDVRDGLKPVQRRVLYGMQELGLAAGRAHKKSARIVGEVLGKYHPHGDQSVYDALVRMAQDFAVRGPLVDGQGNFGSVDGDSAAAMRYTEARLTRLAEELLRDLDKETVDYTPNFDGSLNEPSVLPAALPNLLMNGASGIAVGMATNIPPHNLGELVEGIVATIEDPEIELDALMEHIPAPDFPTGGVIFGVGGVREAYRTGRGRVVMRAKMHEEEIKRRGGDGVGREALVVTEIPYQVNKSTLIEKIAHAVRDKKIEGIADLRDESDRDGMRIVLELRRDAVVEVTKNQLFKYTQLQQTFGMNMIALVGGRPKTLGLKDMIRHYVDHRHEIVVRRTEFELRKAEERAHILEGLTLALDHLDAIIAIIRQSEDTDAAKVNLMRGVYPQRLTAEQKARLGLPEADPVAITGEREATGYAMTREDFTPQPWLSAAQAEAILALRLSRLTGLERDKIAAEYADILKEVERLQSILNSRDLRMQIIAEELREVAEKYADPRRTEIDIMGGGDIDLEDLIEDEHVVVTITHQGLVKRTSIDEYRAQHRGGTGHRGTGTRDEDFVEHLFTASAHDYLLFFTDHGQCYWLRVYNVPEGSRTAKGRSVRNLVRIDAEDRVRAVLAIKKEDFRDDAFLETHFVLMATKRGLVKKSALAAFKRPLVTGIIAIDIVDGDQLLEAKLTDGDTEVLLGSSGGRAIRFHESDVRSMGRKSRGVRGMKLPDGEQVVGMIAVQRDGAQVLTISENGYGKRSPVERLDDDGEPISNYTFRLQSRGGQGVIAHQTTSKTGALVALKSVLPDDQLMIATEAGIMIRMAVDAISEYGRNTQGVRVINLKNNDAIADVARVVIEDEEAPLSPAPDGETPAEAVPSPDPATPDAAEAAPEAG
;
A
#
# COMPACT_ATOMS: atom_id res chain seq x y z
N MET A 1 -23.54 25.89 80.14
CA MET A 1 -22.98 24.66 79.56
C MET A 1 -23.56 24.53 78.16
N ALA A 2 -22.86 25.09 77.18
CA ALA A 2 -23.13 24.88 75.76
C ALA A 2 -22.06 23.90 75.28
N GLU A 3 -22.51 22.80 74.69
CA GLU A 3 -21.70 21.64 74.32
C GLU A 3 -20.58 22.01 73.35
N ILE A 4 -19.37 21.60 73.71
CA ILE A 4 -18.20 21.58 72.84
C ILE A 4 -18.43 20.42 71.86
N PRO A 5 -18.36 20.63 70.53
CA PRO A 5 -18.43 19.51 69.59
C PRO A 5 -17.27 18.58 69.86
N ASP A 6 -17.62 17.34 70.16
CA ASP A 6 -16.74 16.22 70.43
C ASP A 6 -15.77 16.04 69.25
N SER A 7 -14.47 16.00 69.56
CA SER A 7 -13.38 15.76 68.62
C SER A 7 -13.39 14.30 68.17
N ALA A 8 -14.40 13.90 67.40
CA ALA A 8 -14.63 12.53 66.98
C ALA A 8 -14.16 12.31 65.52
N SER A 9 -13.15 11.44 65.37
CA SER A 9 -12.70 10.81 64.12
C SER A 9 -12.03 11.72 63.06
N ARG A 10 -10.70 11.61 62.97
CA ARG A 10 -9.86 12.07 61.83
C ARG A 10 -10.03 11.21 60.57
N ILE A 11 -11.05 10.34 60.50
CA ILE A 11 -11.31 9.50 59.33
C ILE A 11 -12.31 10.25 58.44
N ILE A 12 -11.83 10.70 57.29
CA ILE A 12 -12.67 11.28 56.24
C ILE A 12 -13.21 10.09 55.43
N PRO A 13 -14.52 9.77 55.49
CA PRO A 13 -15.09 8.72 54.67
C PRO A 13 -15.05 9.17 53.20
N ILE A 14 -14.35 8.41 52.36
CA ILE A 14 -14.27 8.66 50.91
C ILE A 14 -15.32 7.79 50.22
N ASN A 15 -16.09 8.38 49.31
CA ASN A 15 -17.04 7.64 48.48
C ASN A 15 -16.28 6.72 47.51
N ILE A 16 -16.59 5.41 47.54
CA ILE A 16 -15.94 4.42 46.69
C ILE A 16 -16.10 4.70 45.19
N GLU A 17 -17.23 5.25 44.75
CA GLU A 17 -17.47 5.55 43.34
C GLU A 17 -16.57 6.70 42.88
N GLU A 18 -16.45 7.74 43.69
CA GLU A 18 -15.57 8.89 43.43
C GLU A 18 -14.10 8.47 43.49
N GLU A 19 -13.72 7.67 44.48
CA GLU A 19 -12.35 7.16 44.63
C GLU A 19 -11.94 6.27 43.47
N MET A 20 -12.79 5.32 43.06
CA MET A 20 -12.49 4.47 41.90
C MET A 20 -12.33 5.30 40.62
N LYS A 21 -13.18 6.32 40.42
CA LYS A 21 -13.09 7.21 39.26
C LYS A 21 -11.80 8.04 39.29
N SER A 22 -11.46 8.64 40.43
CA SER A 22 -10.24 9.44 40.58
C SER A 22 -9.00 8.58 40.39
N SER A 23 -8.87 7.49 41.15
CA SER A 23 -7.75 6.56 41.06
C SER A 23 -7.57 5.98 39.65
N TYR A 24 -8.67 5.64 38.95
CA TYR A 24 -8.60 5.16 37.57
C TYR A 24 -8.14 6.26 36.59
N ILE A 25 -8.63 7.49 36.74
CA ILE A 25 -8.22 8.62 35.89
C ILE A 25 -6.74 8.96 36.12
N ASP A 26 -6.29 9.02 37.38
CA ASP A 26 -4.90 9.33 37.73
C ASP A 26 -3.93 8.27 37.19
N TYR A 27 -4.27 6.98 37.36
CA TYR A 27 -3.51 5.88 36.76
C TYR A 27 -3.51 5.98 35.22
N SER A 28 -4.66 6.22 34.60
CA SER A 28 -4.78 6.33 33.15
C SER A 28 -3.93 7.47 32.59
N MET A 29 -4.00 8.66 33.20
CA MET A 29 -3.21 9.82 32.79
C MET A 29 -1.71 9.56 32.93
N SER A 30 -1.29 8.96 34.05
CA SER A 30 0.10 8.58 34.28
C SER A 30 0.62 7.60 33.22
N VAL A 31 -0.17 6.59 32.85
CA VAL A 31 0.20 5.63 31.79
C VAL A 31 0.28 6.30 30.42
N ILE A 32 -0.66 7.19 30.10
CA ILE A 32 -0.71 7.89 28.81
C ILE A 32 0.51 8.82 28.65
N VAL A 33 0.76 9.69 29.64
CA VAL A 33 1.76 10.77 29.55
C VAL A 33 3.17 10.28 29.87
N SER A 34 3.32 9.41 30.87
CA SER A 34 4.62 9.08 31.45
C SER A 34 5.13 7.68 31.14
N ARG A 35 4.46 6.93 30.25
CA ARG A 35 4.87 5.54 29.92
C ARG A 35 4.70 5.16 28.45
N ALA A 36 3.49 5.27 27.90
CA ALA A 36 3.14 4.55 26.68
C ALA A 36 3.41 5.32 25.38
N LEU A 37 3.17 6.64 25.37
CA LEU A 37 3.25 7.48 24.17
C LEU A 37 4.58 8.25 24.10
N PRO A 38 5.14 8.45 22.89
CA PRO A 38 6.29 9.32 22.69
C PRO A 38 5.89 10.80 22.73
N ASP A 39 6.86 11.67 23.03
CA ASP A 39 6.72 13.12 22.83
C ASP A 39 6.96 13.47 21.35
N VAL A 40 6.19 14.42 20.79
CA VAL A 40 6.31 14.81 19.38
C VAL A 40 7.68 15.41 19.05
N ARG A 41 8.35 16.00 20.04
CA ARG A 41 9.57 16.80 19.86
C ARG A 41 10.83 15.95 19.69
N ASP A 42 11.02 14.94 20.54
CA ASP A 42 12.20 14.04 20.50
C ASP A 42 11.87 12.61 20.04
N GLY A 43 10.58 12.26 19.98
CA GLY A 43 10.11 10.93 19.60
C GLY A 43 10.38 9.83 20.63
N LEU A 44 10.76 10.19 21.86
CA LEU A 44 11.14 9.22 22.89
C LEU A 44 10.06 9.04 23.94
N LYS A 45 9.94 7.80 24.42
CA LYS A 45 9.24 7.51 25.67
C LYS A 45 10.14 7.85 26.86
N PRO A 46 9.57 8.11 28.05
CA PRO A 46 10.37 8.45 29.24
C PRO A 46 11.46 7.43 29.58
N VAL A 47 11.19 6.13 29.43
CA VAL A 47 12.20 5.08 29.68
C VAL A 47 13.38 5.17 28.69
N GLN A 48 13.12 5.46 27.42
CA GLN A 48 14.17 5.59 26.40
C GLN A 48 15.01 6.85 26.64
N ARG A 49 14.36 7.98 26.94
CA ARG A 49 15.03 9.24 27.29
C ARG A 49 15.97 9.08 28.50
N ARG A 50 15.48 8.43 29.56
CA ARG A 50 16.27 8.15 30.77
C ARG A 50 17.46 7.21 30.51
N VAL A 51 17.30 6.22 29.63
CA VAL A 51 18.42 5.35 29.23
C VAL A 51 19.50 6.16 28.51
N LEU A 52 19.14 6.97 27.52
CA LEU A 52 20.12 7.78 26.78
C LEU A 52 20.81 8.81 27.69
N TYR A 53 20.04 9.49 28.54
CA TYR A 53 20.58 10.44 29.51
C TYR A 53 21.50 9.77 30.54
N GLY A 54 21.10 8.63 31.11
CA GLY A 54 21.94 7.86 32.02
C GLY A 54 23.24 7.35 31.36
N MET A 55 23.20 6.99 30.07
CA MET A 55 24.39 6.61 29.31
C MET A 55 25.32 7.81 29.08
N GLN A 56 24.78 9.01 28.86
CA GLN A 56 25.56 10.25 28.74
C GLN A 56 26.26 10.59 30.07
N GLU A 57 25.55 10.52 31.21
CA GLU A 57 26.14 10.77 32.54
C GLU A 57 27.27 9.79 32.87
N LEU A 58 27.16 8.53 32.44
CA LEU A 58 28.21 7.53 32.58
C LEU A 58 29.40 7.74 31.62
N GLY A 59 29.32 8.72 30.73
CA GLY A 59 30.37 9.03 29.75
C GLY A 59 30.51 7.98 28.65
N LEU A 60 29.41 7.33 28.24
CA LEU A 60 29.39 6.24 27.25
C LEU A 60 29.26 6.73 25.81
N ALA A 61 30.04 7.75 25.47
CA ALA A 61 30.11 8.32 24.12
C ALA A 61 30.56 7.30 23.07
N ALA A 62 30.22 7.57 21.82
CA ALA A 62 30.63 6.79 20.65
C ALA A 62 32.17 6.73 20.59
N GLY A 63 32.71 5.54 20.34
CA GLY A 63 34.16 5.29 20.32
C GLY A 63 34.79 5.03 21.69
N ARG A 64 34.07 5.21 22.81
CA ARG A 64 34.52 4.70 24.12
C ARG A 64 34.34 3.18 24.21
N ALA A 65 35.01 2.55 25.16
CA ALA A 65 34.86 1.12 25.41
C ALA A 65 33.45 0.79 25.90
N HIS A 66 32.87 -0.30 25.40
CA HIS A 66 31.58 -0.80 25.87
C HIS A 66 31.59 -1.04 27.39
N LYS A 67 30.41 -0.87 28.01
CA LYS A 67 30.21 -1.19 29.43
C LYS A 67 29.07 -2.19 29.58
N LYS A 68 29.16 -3.03 30.61
CA LYS A 68 28.12 -4.01 30.96
C LYS A 68 26.75 -3.34 31.05
N SER A 69 25.76 -3.91 30.35
CA SER A 69 24.39 -3.39 30.34
C SER A 69 23.80 -3.32 31.75
N ALA A 70 24.15 -4.28 32.62
CA ALA A 70 23.76 -4.26 34.04
C ALA A 70 24.16 -2.97 34.78
N ARG A 71 25.31 -2.37 34.43
CA ARG A 71 25.75 -1.10 35.04
C ARG A 71 24.87 0.07 34.57
N ILE A 72 24.54 0.10 33.27
CA ILE A 72 23.69 1.14 32.67
C ILE A 72 22.28 1.06 33.27
N VAL A 73 21.71 -0.15 33.31
CA VAL A 73 20.40 -0.40 33.91
C VAL A 73 20.39 -0.01 35.39
N GLY A 74 21.41 -0.39 36.16
CA GLY A 74 21.53 -0.02 37.56
C GLY A 74 21.58 1.50 37.81
N GLU A 75 22.31 2.23 36.96
CA GLU A 75 22.38 3.70 37.03
C GLU A 75 21.02 4.35 36.77
N VAL A 76 20.33 3.92 35.71
CA VAL A 76 19.02 4.45 35.32
C VAL A 76 17.97 4.15 36.38
N LEU A 77 17.98 2.93 36.93
CA LEU A 77 17.08 2.53 38.01
C LEU A 77 17.30 3.33 39.29
N GLY A 78 18.57 3.50 39.68
CA GLY A 78 18.93 4.18 40.92
C GLY A 78 18.58 5.66 40.92
N LYS A 79 18.70 6.34 39.76
CA LYS A 79 18.55 7.80 39.66
C LYS A 79 17.23 8.27 39.05
N TYR A 80 16.71 7.58 38.04
CA TYR A 80 15.69 8.14 37.14
C TYR A 80 14.43 7.28 36.98
N HIS A 81 14.54 5.95 37.05
CA HIS A 81 13.45 5.04 36.70
C HIS A 81 13.13 4.03 37.82
N PRO A 82 12.21 4.35 38.76
CA PRO A 82 11.91 3.53 39.92
C PRO A 82 10.97 2.34 39.60
N HIS A 83 11.16 1.69 38.46
CA HIS A 83 10.36 0.55 38.00
C HIS A 83 11.25 -0.68 37.74
N GLY A 84 10.68 -1.79 37.29
CA GLY A 84 11.43 -3.02 37.07
C GLY A 84 12.60 -2.85 36.10
N ASP A 85 13.71 -3.53 36.41
CA ASP A 85 14.94 -3.59 35.59
C ASP A 85 14.68 -4.09 34.17
N GLN A 86 13.78 -5.07 34.02
CA GLN A 86 13.42 -5.64 32.73
C GLN A 86 12.92 -4.58 31.73
N SER A 87 12.11 -3.61 32.18
CA SER A 87 11.58 -2.57 31.27
C SER A 87 12.67 -1.65 30.72
N VAL A 88 13.68 -1.35 31.53
CA VAL A 88 14.85 -0.55 31.12
C VAL A 88 15.73 -1.37 30.17
N TYR A 89 15.97 -2.63 30.51
CA TYR A 89 16.79 -3.52 29.68
C TYR A 89 16.15 -3.79 28.32
N ASP A 90 14.86 -4.08 28.26
CA ASP A 90 14.13 -4.30 27.00
C ASP A 90 14.15 -3.05 26.10
N ALA A 91 14.03 -1.85 26.70
CA ALA A 91 14.14 -0.59 25.98
C ALA A 91 15.56 -0.41 25.39
N LEU A 92 16.60 -0.71 26.18
CA LEU A 92 17.99 -0.66 25.75
C LEU A 92 18.26 -1.66 24.62
N VAL A 93 17.80 -2.91 24.77
CA VAL A 93 17.95 -3.97 23.77
C VAL A 93 17.29 -3.56 22.45
N ARG A 94 16.06 -3.06 22.51
CA ARG A 94 15.33 -2.64 21.30
C ARG A 94 16.02 -1.49 20.57
N MET A 95 16.64 -0.55 21.29
CA MET A 95 17.40 0.55 20.68
C MET A 95 18.71 0.12 20.02
N ALA A 96 19.17 -1.11 20.27
CA ALA A 96 20.36 -1.71 19.69
C ALA A 96 20.08 -2.69 18.54
N GLN A 97 18.82 -3.12 18.36
CA GLN A 97 18.42 -4.07 17.33
C GLN A 97 18.20 -3.35 15.98
N ASP A 98 19.08 -3.60 15.02
CA ASP A 98 19.03 -3.03 13.65
C ASP A 98 17.81 -3.47 12.82
N PHE A 99 17.21 -4.60 13.14
CA PHE A 99 15.96 -5.09 12.54
C PHE A 99 14.70 -4.50 13.21
N ALA A 100 14.84 -3.87 14.39
CA ALA A 100 13.72 -3.32 15.16
C ALA A 100 13.60 -1.79 15.07
N VAL A 101 14.72 -1.09 14.87
CA VAL A 101 14.76 0.36 14.70
C VAL A 101 15.59 0.72 13.47
N ARG A 102 15.18 1.76 12.75
CA ARG A 102 15.80 2.14 11.48
C ARG A 102 17.18 2.76 11.62
N GLY A 103 17.38 3.52 12.70
CA GLY A 103 18.64 4.11 13.12
C GLY A 103 18.91 3.76 14.60
N PRO A 104 19.71 2.71 14.87
CA PRO A 104 20.05 2.31 16.24
C PRO A 104 20.65 3.44 17.06
N LEU A 105 20.15 3.61 18.28
CA LEU A 105 20.61 4.63 19.25
C LEU A 105 21.64 4.06 20.24
N VAL A 106 21.68 2.73 20.35
CA VAL A 106 22.62 2.02 21.24
C VAL A 106 23.47 1.09 20.39
N ASP A 107 24.79 1.16 20.57
CA ASP A 107 25.75 0.22 20.00
C ASP A 107 25.95 -0.91 21.01
N GLY A 108 25.42 -2.09 20.68
CA GLY A 108 25.39 -3.27 21.55
C GLY A 108 26.44 -4.30 21.16
N GLN A 109 27.17 -4.83 22.15
CA GLN A 109 28.08 -5.95 22.00
C GLN A 109 27.59 -7.18 22.77
N GLY A 110 27.35 -8.28 22.06
CA GLY A 110 26.83 -9.54 22.60
C GLY A 110 25.58 -10.00 21.85
N ASN A 111 24.84 -10.94 22.43
CA ASN A 111 23.57 -11.39 21.85
C ASN A 111 22.42 -10.45 22.28
N PHE A 112 21.96 -9.61 21.34
CA PHE A 112 20.84 -8.69 21.51
C PHE A 112 19.53 -9.22 20.89
N GLY A 113 19.45 -10.53 20.63
CA GLY A 113 18.31 -11.18 19.99
C GLY A 113 18.45 -11.25 18.47
N SER A 114 17.50 -11.93 17.83
CA SER A 114 17.50 -12.18 16.39
C SER A 114 16.11 -11.97 15.78
N VAL A 115 16.05 -11.88 14.45
CA VAL A 115 14.79 -11.85 13.68
C VAL A 115 14.00 -13.18 13.81
N ASP A 116 14.67 -14.24 14.27
CA ASP A 116 14.07 -15.56 14.54
C ASP A 116 13.21 -15.59 15.80
N GLY A 117 13.22 -14.49 16.58
CA GLY A 117 12.48 -14.35 17.83
C GLY A 117 13.25 -14.78 19.07
N ASP A 118 14.56 -15.03 18.93
CA ASP A 118 15.39 -15.28 20.10
C ASP A 118 15.47 -14.03 20.97
N SER A 119 15.18 -14.19 22.24
CA SER A 119 15.36 -13.13 23.23
C SER A 119 16.85 -12.77 23.38
N ALA A 120 17.12 -11.51 23.72
CA ALA A 120 18.46 -11.08 24.08
C ALA A 120 19.00 -11.88 25.28
N ALA A 121 20.33 -12.04 25.32
CA ALA A 121 20.98 -12.61 26.50
C ALA A 121 20.76 -11.72 27.73
N ALA A 122 20.93 -12.28 28.93
CA ALA A 122 20.80 -11.51 30.16
C ALA A 122 21.80 -10.33 30.21
N MET A 123 21.39 -9.21 30.83
CA MET A 123 22.15 -7.95 30.94
C MET A 123 23.56 -8.05 31.56
N ARG A 124 23.89 -9.19 32.17
CA ARG A 124 25.23 -9.51 32.70
C ARG A 124 26.24 -9.89 31.61
N TYR A 125 25.76 -10.35 30.45
CA TYR A 125 26.60 -10.78 29.33
C TYR A 125 26.74 -9.72 28.26
N THR A 126 25.71 -8.90 28.05
CA THR A 126 25.71 -7.84 27.05
C THR A 126 26.45 -6.60 27.54
N GLU A 127 27.02 -5.87 26.59
CA GLU A 127 27.65 -4.57 26.81
C GLU A 127 27.08 -3.56 25.81
N ALA A 128 27.07 -2.28 26.17
CA ALA A 128 26.50 -1.23 25.34
C ALA A 128 27.25 0.10 25.50
N ARG A 129 27.11 0.96 24.48
CA ARG A 129 27.50 2.39 24.46
C ARG A 129 26.58 3.16 23.51
N LEU A 130 26.70 4.49 23.46
CA LEU A 130 25.92 5.30 22.51
C LEU A 130 26.45 5.15 21.07
N THR A 131 25.53 5.16 20.10
CA THR A 131 25.90 5.36 18.69
C THR A 131 26.21 6.85 18.43
N ARG A 132 26.96 7.15 17.36
CA ARG A 132 27.18 8.55 16.93
C ARG A 132 25.85 9.26 16.62
N LEU A 133 24.88 8.52 16.08
CA LEU A 133 23.53 9.03 15.82
C LEU A 133 22.82 9.46 17.11
N ALA A 134 22.97 8.71 18.20
CA ALA A 134 22.38 9.08 19.49
C ALA A 134 23.03 10.32 20.13
N GLU A 135 24.29 10.62 19.82
CA GLU A 135 24.95 11.83 20.31
C GLU A 135 24.30 13.10 19.74
N GLU A 136 23.82 13.06 18.49
CA GLU A 136 23.09 14.19 17.89
C GLU A 136 21.73 14.45 18.59
N LEU A 137 21.13 13.44 19.24
CA LEU A 137 19.94 13.65 20.07
C LEU A 137 20.23 14.43 21.36
N LEU A 138 21.43 14.24 21.91
CA LEU A 138 21.88 14.79 23.19
C LEU A 138 22.74 16.06 23.03
N ARG A 139 23.02 16.45 21.78
CA ARG A 139 23.85 17.61 21.43
C ARG A 139 23.30 18.89 22.05
N ASP A 140 24.20 19.70 22.58
CA ASP A 140 23.92 20.99 23.24
C ASP A 140 23.09 20.91 24.54
N LEU A 141 22.90 19.73 25.13
CA LEU A 141 22.12 19.57 26.37
C LEU A 141 22.71 20.38 27.56
N ASP A 142 24.02 20.59 27.59
CA ASP A 142 24.75 21.35 28.61
C ASP A 142 24.60 22.87 28.49
N LYS A 143 23.95 23.37 27.42
CA LYS A 143 23.77 24.80 27.13
C LYS A 143 22.39 25.34 27.52
N GLU A 144 21.77 24.76 28.55
CA GLU A 144 20.45 25.16 29.07
C GLU A 144 19.32 25.17 28.01
N THR A 145 19.44 24.31 27.00
CA THR A 145 18.52 24.28 25.85
C THR A 145 17.16 23.68 26.16
N VAL A 146 17.03 22.93 27.25
CA VAL A 146 15.78 22.25 27.64
C VAL A 146 15.49 22.46 29.11
N ASP A 147 14.23 22.30 29.48
CA ASP A 147 13.81 22.36 30.88
C ASP A 147 14.09 21.04 31.60
N TYR A 148 14.55 21.19 32.83
CA TYR A 148 14.81 20.10 33.76
C TYR A 148 13.66 19.97 34.75
N THR A 149 13.26 18.74 35.02
CA THR A 149 12.27 18.38 36.05
C THR A 149 12.94 17.57 37.15
N PRO A 150 12.51 17.71 38.42
CA PRO A 150 13.00 16.84 39.49
C PRO A 150 12.75 15.36 39.16
N ASN A 151 13.68 14.50 39.54
CA ASN A 151 13.51 13.06 39.46
C ASN A 151 12.45 12.57 40.48
N PHE A 152 12.24 11.25 40.55
CA PHE A 152 11.15 10.66 41.34
C PHE A 152 11.23 10.92 42.86
N ASP A 153 12.41 11.22 43.41
CA ASP A 153 12.63 11.53 44.83
C ASP A 153 13.05 12.99 45.10
N GLY A 154 13.17 13.81 44.04
CA GLY A 154 13.56 15.22 44.12
C GLY A 154 15.04 15.47 44.45
N SER A 155 15.90 14.44 44.46
CA SER A 155 17.33 14.59 44.75
C SER A 155 18.17 15.00 43.53
N LEU A 156 17.69 14.69 42.33
CA LEU A 156 18.34 14.97 41.05
C LEU A 156 17.36 15.61 40.08
N ASN A 157 17.88 16.11 38.97
CA ASN A 157 17.08 16.63 37.87
C ASN A 157 17.27 15.77 36.62
N GLU A 158 16.22 15.63 35.82
CA GLU A 158 16.24 14.98 34.51
C GLU A 158 15.64 15.91 33.44
N PRO A 159 16.11 15.82 32.18
CA PRO A 159 15.56 16.63 31.10
C PRO A 159 14.14 16.18 30.73
N SER A 160 13.22 17.13 30.60
CA SER A 160 11.84 16.86 30.20
C SER A 160 11.74 16.35 28.74
N VAL A 161 12.60 16.86 27.87
CA VAL A 161 12.74 16.53 26.44
C VAL A 161 14.22 16.63 26.06
N LEU A 162 14.64 15.98 24.99
CA LEU A 162 16.00 16.14 24.45
C LEU A 162 16.08 17.25 23.38
N PRO A 163 17.24 17.89 23.18
CA PRO A 163 17.46 18.87 22.10
C PRO A 163 17.17 18.31 20.70
N ALA A 164 17.39 17.01 20.51
CA ALA A 164 16.98 16.22 19.35
C ALA A 164 17.33 16.87 18.00
N ALA A 165 18.63 16.96 17.65
CA ALA A 165 19.05 17.54 16.38
C ALA A 165 18.65 16.73 15.12
N LEU A 166 18.05 15.55 15.31
CA LEU A 166 17.46 14.74 14.25
C LEU A 166 15.99 14.41 14.51
N PRO A 167 15.15 14.25 13.48
CA PRO A 167 13.72 13.99 13.59
C PRO A 167 13.40 12.54 13.98
N ASN A 168 13.82 12.13 15.18
CA ASN A 168 13.82 10.73 15.62
C ASN A 168 12.42 10.09 15.66
N LEU A 169 11.36 10.86 15.97
CA LEU A 169 9.98 10.33 15.96
C LEU A 169 9.60 9.72 14.61
N LEU A 170 9.91 10.42 13.51
CA LEU A 170 9.60 9.96 12.16
C LEU A 170 10.64 8.97 11.65
N MET A 171 11.92 9.18 11.98
CA MET A 171 13.03 8.33 11.54
C MET A 171 12.90 6.90 12.09
N ASN A 172 12.74 6.76 13.41
CA ASN A 172 12.66 5.45 14.07
C ASN A 172 11.22 4.96 14.28
N GLY A 173 10.24 5.86 14.23
CA GLY A 173 8.87 5.53 14.57
C GLY A 173 8.68 5.26 16.06
N ALA A 174 7.45 4.87 16.43
CA ALA A 174 7.11 4.53 17.79
C ALA A 174 5.88 3.63 17.84
N SER A 175 5.94 2.60 18.69
CA SER A 175 4.80 1.72 18.98
C SER A 175 4.50 1.71 20.46
N GLY A 176 3.25 1.89 20.87
CA GLY A 176 2.86 1.89 22.29
C GLY A 176 1.36 1.72 22.49
N ILE A 177 0.98 1.01 23.55
CA ILE A 177 -0.41 0.81 23.96
C ILE A 177 -0.60 1.49 25.31
N ALA A 178 -1.51 2.46 25.37
CA ALA A 178 -1.88 3.20 26.56
C ALA A 178 -3.29 2.80 27.03
N VAL A 179 -3.83 3.48 28.03
CA VAL A 179 -5.23 3.28 28.43
C VAL A 179 -6.16 4.00 27.45
N GLY A 180 -6.98 3.23 26.72
CA GLY A 180 -7.97 3.77 25.78
C GLY A 180 -7.42 4.26 24.44
N MET A 181 -6.10 4.16 24.20
CA MET A 181 -5.47 4.57 22.94
C MET A 181 -4.19 3.77 22.67
N ALA A 182 -3.74 3.78 21.42
CA ALA A 182 -2.48 3.19 21.00
C ALA A 182 -1.80 4.12 19.99
N THR A 183 -0.49 3.97 19.81
CA THR A 183 0.28 4.63 18.77
C THR A 183 1.10 3.59 18.01
N ASN A 184 1.19 3.78 16.70
CA ASN A 184 2.00 2.96 15.80
C ASN A 184 2.44 3.82 14.61
N ILE A 185 3.58 4.49 14.79
CA ILE A 185 4.22 5.37 13.81
C ILE A 185 5.32 4.57 13.13
N PRO A 186 5.31 4.45 11.79
CA PRO A 186 6.36 3.71 11.09
C PRO A 186 7.65 4.54 10.94
N PRO A 187 8.80 3.88 10.79
CA PRO A 187 10.08 4.53 10.48
C PRO A 187 10.12 5.10 9.06
N HIS A 188 11.00 6.06 8.83
CA HIS A 188 11.22 6.72 7.53
C HIS A 188 12.72 6.89 7.27
N ASN A 189 13.05 7.12 5.99
CA ASN A 189 14.42 7.35 5.58
C ASN A 189 14.90 8.75 6.05
N LEU A 190 16.10 8.82 6.63
CA LEU A 190 16.62 10.07 7.20
C LEU A 190 16.88 11.14 6.11
N GLY A 191 17.41 10.77 4.95
CA GLY A 191 17.70 11.72 3.87
C GLY A 191 16.41 12.35 3.33
N GLU A 192 15.40 11.53 3.04
CA GLU A 192 14.09 12.00 2.60
C GLU A 192 13.39 12.86 3.65
N LEU A 193 13.47 12.48 4.93
CA LEU A 193 12.91 13.28 6.02
C LEU A 193 13.57 14.66 6.10
N VAL A 194 14.89 14.73 5.98
CA VAL A 194 15.62 16.01 6.03
C VAL A 194 15.20 16.91 4.87
N GLU A 195 15.15 16.40 3.64
CA GLU A 195 14.71 17.17 2.48
C GLU A 195 13.23 17.62 2.63
N GLY A 196 12.34 16.76 3.15
CA GLY A 196 10.96 17.15 3.41
C GLY A 196 10.79 18.19 4.51
N ILE A 197 11.61 18.14 5.57
CA ILE A 197 11.62 19.16 6.63
C ILE A 197 12.14 20.49 6.09
N VAL A 198 13.24 20.45 5.32
CA VAL A 198 13.83 21.62 4.67
C VAL A 198 12.83 22.26 3.71
N ALA A 199 12.15 21.47 2.88
CA ALA A 199 11.10 21.97 1.99
C ALA A 199 9.96 22.64 2.78
N THR A 200 9.61 22.11 3.96
CA THR A 200 8.62 22.74 4.86
C THR A 200 9.12 24.03 5.52
N ILE A 201 10.44 24.17 5.72
CA ILE A 201 11.05 25.40 6.21
C ILE A 201 11.03 26.49 5.13
N GLU A 202 11.33 26.11 3.88
CA GLU A 202 11.32 27.01 2.71
C GLU A 202 9.90 27.42 2.30
N ASP A 203 8.94 26.49 2.36
CA ASP A 203 7.51 26.73 2.18
C ASP A 203 6.68 26.17 3.36
N PRO A 204 6.33 27.01 4.36
CA PRO A 204 5.52 26.61 5.51
C PRO A 204 4.11 26.10 5.16
N GLU A 205 3.60 26.47 3.97
CA GLU A 205 2.27 26.06 3.50
C GLU A 205 2.30 24.91 2.49
N ILE A 206 3.46 24.27 2.28
CA ILE A 206 3.61 23.12 1.38
C ILE A 206 2.46 22.12 1.50
N GLU A 207 1.84 21.82 0.36
CA GLU A 207 0.74 20.86 0.28
C GLU A 207 1.25 19.43 0.48
N LEU A 208 0.38 18.55 0.99
CA LEU A 208 0.78 17.17 1.31
C LEU A 208 1.36 16.44 0.09
N ASP A 209 0.79 16.67 -1.10
CA ASP A 209 1.22 15.96 -2.30
C ASP A 209 2.65 16.36 -2.71
N ALA A 210 3.02 17.64 -2.56
CA ALA A 210 4.37 18.13 -2.79
C ALA A 210 5.34 17.62 -1.70
N LEU A 211 4.90 17.58 -0.43
CA LEU A 211 5.70 16.99 0.64
C LEU A 211 5.97 15.49 0.42
N MET A 212 5.01 14.77 -0.19
CA MET A 212 5.17 13.37 -0.56
C MET A 212 6.12 13.14 -1.74
N GLU A 213 6.45 14.15 -2.53
CA GLU A 213 7.54 14.04 -3.52
C GLU A 213 8.91 13.89 -2.84
N HIS A 214 9.07 14.50 -1.65
CA HIS A 214 10.26 14.37 -0.82
C HIS A 214 10.22 13.15 0.12
N ILE A 215 9.05 12.83 0.68
CA ILE A 215 8.83 11.69 1.59
C ILE A 215 7.75 10.77 0.98
N PRO A 216 8.11 9.86 0.05
CA PRO A 216 7.13 9.07 -0.69
C PRO A 216 6.36 8.08 0.18
N ALA A 217 7.06 7.41 1.09
CA ALA A 217 6.49 6.39 1.96
C ALA A 217 7.39 6.13 3.20
N PRO A 218 6.95 5.29 4.15
CA PRO A 218 7.81 4.77 5.20
C PRO A 218 9.01 3.96 4.66
N ASP A 219 10.05 3.81 5.48
CA ASP A 219 11.22 2.98 5.17
C ASP A 219 11.54 2.08 6.36
N PHE A 220 11.31 0.78 6.20
CA PHE A 220 11.44 -0.21 7.25
C PHE A 220 12.86 -0.81 7.31
N PRO A 221 13.37 -1.13 8.52
CA PRO A 221 14.71 -1.67 8.68
C PRO A 221 14.93 -3.02 7.99
N THR A 222 13.88 -3.82 7.85
CA THR A 222 13.89 -5.16 7.24
C THR A 222 13.72 -5.15 5.71
N GLY A 223 13.59 -3.96 5.09
CA GLY A 223 13.29 -3.82 3.67
C GLY A 223 11.87 -4.27 3.32
N GLY A 224 11.73 -5.04 2.25
CA GLY A 224 10.47 -5.48 1.68
C GLY A 224 9.92 -4.51 0.64
N VAL A 225 8.70 -4.80 0.18
CA VAL A 225 8.00 -4.02 -0.84
C VAL A 225 6.72 -3.43 -0.25
N ILE A 226 6.58 -2.10 -0.29
CA ILE A 226 5.33 -1.42 0.00
C ILE A 226 4.42 -1.57 -1.23
N PHE A 227 3.31 -2.27 -1.04
CA PHE A 227 2.33 -2.54 -2.09
C PHE A 227 1.21 -1.51 -2.01
N GLY A 228 1.34 -0.47 -2.82
CA GLY A 228 0.41 0.65 -2.91
C GLY A 228 0.60 1.75 -1.87
N VAL A 229 0.39 2.99 -2.31
CA VAL A 229 0.59 4.20 -1.50
C VAL A 229 -0.70 4.87 -1.04
N GLY A 230 -1.87 4.38 -1.47
CA GLY A 230 -3.17 4.98 -1.12
C GLY A 230 -3.41 5.06 0.39
N GLY A 231 -3.13 3.99 1.13
CA GLY A 231 -3.26 3.95 2.58
C GLY A 231 -2.18 4.75 3.32
N VAL A 232 -1.00 4.93 2.72
CA VAL A 232 0.07 5.80 3.23
C VAL A 232 -0.36 7.27 3.14
N ARG A 233 -0.89 7.68 1.98
CA ARG A 233 -1.38 9.05 1.76
C ARG A 233 -2.52 9.42 2.71
N GLU A 234 -3.45 8.49 2.96
CA GLU A 234 -4.50 8.68 3.96
C GLU A 234 -3.91 8.86 5.37
N ALA A 235 -2.90 8.05 5.73
CA ALA A 235 -2.22 8.18 7.00
C ALA A 235 -1.50 9.52 7.15
N TYR A 236 -0.73 9.96 6.15
CA TYR A 236 -0.05 11.25 6.22
C TYR A 236 -1.01 12.44 6.31
N ARG A 237 -2.20 12.33 5.72
CA ARG A 237 -3.24 13.36 5.82
C ARG A 237 -3.96 13.37 7.17
N THR A 238 -4.36 12.21 7.68
CA THR A 238 -5.30 12.11 8.82
C THR A 238 -4.68 11.63 10.13
N GLY A 239 -3.45 11.11 10.07
CA GLY A 239 -2.80 10.38 11.15
C GLY A 239 -3.17 8.90 11.24
N ARG A 240 -4.08 8.39 10.38
CA ARG A 240 -4.50 6.97 10.39
C ARG A 240 -4.55 6.40 8.99
N GLY A 241 -4.07 5.17 8.85
CA GLY A 241 -4.13 4.46 7.58
C GLY A 241 -3.43 3.11 7.68
N ARG A 242 -3.08 2.55 6.52
CA ARG A 242 -2.47 1.23 6.45
C ARG A 242 -1.40 1.18 5.38
N VAL A 243 -0.33 0.44 5.65
CA VAL A 243 0.72 0.11 4.69
C VAL A 243 0.70 -1.39 4.48
N VAL A 244 0.54 -1.84 3.24
CA VAL A 244 0.63 -3.26 2.91
C VAL A 244 2.08 -3.55 2.55
N MET A 245 2.73 -4.39 3.33
CA MET A 245 4.11 -4.82 3.15
C MET A 245 4.14 -6.22 2.56
N ARG A 246 4.92 -6.42 1.50
CA ARG A 246 5.22 -7.73 0.91
C ARG A 246 6.68 -8.09 1.13
N ALA A 247 6.94 -9.38 1.26
CA ALA A 247 8.26 -9.96 1.25
C ALA A 247 8.90 -9.77 -0.13
N LYS A 248 10.21 -9.53 -0.16
CA LYS A 248 10.97 -9.50 -1.41
C LYS A 248 11.36 -10.92 -1.77
N MET A 249 10.96 -11.36 -2.96
CA MET A 249 11.25 -12.70 -3.46
C MET A 249 11.53 -12.68 -4.96
N HIS A 250 12.44 -13.54 -5.40
CA HIS A 250 12.80 -13.73 -6.80
C HIS A 250 12.81 -15.22 -7.16
N GLU A 251 12.86 -15.49 -8.44
CA GLU A 251 12.83 -16.84 -9.02
C GLU A 251 14.26 -17.31 -9.29
N GLU A 252 14.55 -18.57 -8.95
CA GLU A 252 15.85 -19.18 -9.17
C GLU A 252 15.68 -20.63 -9.65
N GLU A 253 16.45 -21.05 -10.67
CA GLU A 253 16.51 -22.45 -11.08
C GLU A 253 17.53 -23.23 -10.23
N ILE A 254 17.06 -24.16 -9.41
CA ILE A 254 17.92 -24.98 -8.57
C ILE A 254 18.30 -26.27 -9.31
N LYS A 255 19.61 -26.43 -9.55
CA LYS A 255 20.19 -27.68 -10.08
C LYS A 255 20.30 -28.71 -8.97
N ARG A 256 19.80 -29.92 -9.22
CA ARG A 256 19.89 -31.02 -8.25
C ARG A 256 21.34 -31.47 -8.09
N ARG A 257 21.83 -31.56 -6.85
CA ARG A 257 23.17 -32.08 -6.56
C ARG A 257 23.21 -33.59 -6.86
N GLY A 258 23.68 -33.97 -8.06
CA GLY A 258 23.99 -35.36 -8.41
C GLY A 258 23.21 -36.03 -9.56
N GLY A 259 22.83 -35.33 -10.62
CA GLY A 259 22.38 -35.99 -11.86
C GLY A 259 21.93 -35.04 -12.97
N ASP A 260 22.18 -35.43 -14.22
CA ASP A 260 21.87 -34.73 -15.48
C ASP A 260 20.36 -34.52 -15.69
N GLY A 261 19.75 -33.62 -14.92
CA GLY A 261 18.32 -33.33 -14.98
C GLY A 261 18.02 -31.83 -15.01
N VAL A 262 17.03 -31.47 -15.82
CA VAL A 262 16.38 -30.14 -15.91
C VAL A 262 16.16 -29.56 -14.51
N GLY A 263 16.55 -28.30 -14.31
CA GLY A 263 16.43 -27.57 -13.04
C GLY A 263 14.98 -27.51 -12.56
N ARG A 264 14.78 -27.43 -11.24
CA ARG A 264 13.46 -27.09 -10.68
C ARG A 264 13.45 -25.61 -10.34
N GLU A 265 12.35 -24.95 -10.64
CA GLU A 265 12.12 -23.58 -10.23
C GLU A 265 11.92 -23.52 -8.71
N ALA A 266 12.44 -22.46 -8.10
CA ALA A 266 12.28 -22.16 -6.70
C ALA A 266 12.00 -20.68 -6.49
N LEU A 267 11.18 -20.38 -5.49
CA LEU A 267 10.98 -19.02 -4.99
C LEU A 267 11.92 -18.79 -3.81
N VAL A 268 12.78 -17.77 -3.93
CA VAL A 268 13.73 -17.40 -2.88
C VAL A 268 13.29 -16.09 -2.24
N VAL A 269 12.95 -16.14 -0.96
CA VAL A 269 12.62 -14.97 -0.15
C VAL A 269 13.90 -14.43 0.50
N THR A 270 14.21 -13.16 0.23
CA THR A 270 15.41 -12.48 0.74
C THR A 270 15.10 -11.46 1.82
N GLU A 271 13.88 -10.94 1.86
CA GLU A 271 13.44 -9.95 2.85
C GLU A 271 12.00 -10.24 3.27
N ILE A 272 11.71 -10.11 4.56
CA ILE A 272 10.37 -10.33 5.13
C ILE A 272 9.75 -9.02 5.63
N PRO A 273 8.41 -8.95 5.72
CA PRO A 273 7.75 -7.76 6.24
C PRO A 273 8.18 -7.42 7.67
N TYR A 274 8.11 -6.12 7.99
CA TYR A 274 8.52 -5.60 9.29
C TYR A 274 7.74 -6.23 10.46
N GLN A 275 8.46 -6.55 11.56
CA GLN A 275 7.94 -7.23 12.75
C GLN A 275 7.38 -8.65 12.50
N VAL A 276 7.73 -9.30 11.39
CA VAL A 276 7.48 -10.73 11.18
C VAL A 276 8.60 -11.55 11.79
N ASN A 277 8.22 -12.56 12.57
CA ASN A 277 9.15 -13.57 13.06
C ASN A 277 9.42 -14.63 11.99
N LYS A 278 10.69 -14.85 11.62
CA LYS A 278 11.05 -15.79 10.55
C LYS A 278 10.63 -17.23 10.87
N SER A 279 10.97 -17.73 12.06
CA SER A 279 10.65 -19.11 12.48
C SER A 279 9.15 -19.42 12.42
N THR A 280 8.33 -18.48 12.91
CA THR A 280 6.86 -18.60 12.93
C THR A 280 6.28 -18.52 11.52
N LEU A 281 6.89 -17.70 10.64
CA LEU A 281 6.49 -17.62 9.23
C LEU A 281 6.73 -18.95 8.50
N ILE A 282 7.92 -19.54 8.65
CA ILE A 282 8.27 -20.83 8.05
C ILE A 282 7.32 -21.93 8.55
N GLU A 283 7.03 -21.97 9.85
CA GLU A 283 6.06 -22.89 10.43
C GLU A 283 4.66 -22.73 9.81
N LYS A 284 4.17 -21.49 9.66
CA LYS A 284 2.88 -21.20 9.01
C LYS A 284 2.84 -21.61 7.55
N ILE A 285 3.91 -21.39 6.80
CA ILE A 285 4.02 -21.85 5.41
C ILE A 285 3.91 -23.38 5.37
N ALA A 286 4.65 -24.08 6.23
CA ALA A 286 4.61 -25.54 6.30
C ALA A 286 3.19 -26.08 6.64
N HIS A 287 2.48 -25.42 7.55
CA HIS A 287 1.07 -25.75 7.84
C HIS A 287 0.15 -25.48 6.66
N ALA A 288 0.29 -24.33 5.97
CA ALA A 288 -0.55 -23.99 4.83
C ALA A 288 -0.37 -24.95 3.64
N VAL A 289 0.85 -25.43 3.42
CA VAL A 289 1.16 -26.48 2.43
C VAL A 289 0.57 -27.83 2.85
N ARG A 290 0.70 -28.21 4.12
CA ARG A 290 0.14 -29.48 4.65
C ARG A 290 -1.38 -29.52 4.57
N ASP A 291 -2.04 -28.41 4.86
CA ASP A 291 -3.50 -28.25 4.81
C ASP A 291 -4.02 -28.09 3.38
N LYS A 292 -3.16 -28.14 2.36
CA LYS A 292 -3.47 -27.92 0.94
C LYS A 292 -4.15 -26.58 0.66
N LYS A 293 -3.80 -25.53 1.43
CA LYS A 293 -4.21 -24.15 1.14
C LYS A 293 -3.27 -23.49 0.13
N ILE A 294 -2.00 -23.90 0.14
CA ILE A 294 -0.99 -23.50 -0.83
C ILE A 294 -0.59 -24.76 -1.59
N GLU A 295 -0.81 -24.73 -2.90
CA GLU A 295 -0.44 -25.80 -3.81
C GLU A 295 0.84 -25.42 -4.58
N GLY A 296 1.48 -26.40 -5.21
CA GLY A 296 2.69 -26.17 -6.00
C GLY A 296 4.01 -26.14 -5.23
N ILE A 297 4.02 -26.20 -3.89
CA ILE A 297 5.27 -26.29 -3.11
C ILE A 297 5.66 -27.76 -2.87
N ALA A 298 6.93 -28.08 -3.13
CA ALA A 298 7.52 -29.40 -2.97
C ALA A 298 8.38 -29.52 -1.70
N ASP A 299 9.22 -28.52 -1.42
CA ASP A 299 10.13 -28.48 -0.27
C ASP A 299 10.30 -27.03 0.24
N LEU A 300 10.67 -26.89 1.52
CA LEU A 300 10.89 -25.60 2.19
C LEU A 300 12.16 -25.69 3.03
N ARG A 301 13.13 -24.80 2.77
CA ARG A 301 14.41 -24.74 3.47
C ARG A 301 14.77 -23.32 3.90
N ASP A 302 15.43 -23.21 5.04
CA ASP A 302 16.09 -21.98 5.47
C ASP A 302 17.59 -22.10 5.24
N GLU A 303 18.10 -21.32 4.29
CA GLU A 303 19.52 -21.24 3.90
C GLU A 303 20.12 -19.89 4.36
N SER A 304 19.50 -19.22 5.33
CA SER A 304 20.00 -17.95 5.88
C SER A 304 21.38 -18.15 6.54
N ASP A 305 22.30 -17.25 6.24
CA ASP A 305 23.67 -17.26 6.77
C ASP A 305 24.10 -15.86 7.23
N ARG A 306 25.41 -15.60 7.26
CA ARG A 306 25.96 -14.28 7.64
C ARG A 306 25.84 -13.24 6.54
N ASP A 307 25.67 -13.67 5.28
CA ASP A 307 25.60 -12.81 4.11
C ASP A 307 24.16 -12.34 3.85
N GLY A 308 23.16 -13.04 4.38
CA GLY A 308 21.78 -12.53 4.43
C GLY A 308 20.72 -13.59 4.72
N MET A 309 19.47 -13.12 4.73
CA MET A 309 18.31 -14.00 4.84
C MET A 309 18.05 -14.69 3.49
N ARG A 310 17.84 -16.01 3.51
CA ARG A 310 17.53 -16.79 2.31
C ARG A 310 16.59 -17.94 2.66
N ILE A 311 15.30 -17.80 2.36
CA ILE A 311 14.30 -18.86 2.52
C ILE A 311 13.97 -19.40 1.15
N VAL A 312 14.18 -20.70 0.92
CA VAL A 312 14.02 -21.36 -0.37
C VAL A 312 12.76 -22.22 -0.36
N LEU A 313 11.87 -21.96 -1.32
CA LEU A 313 10.63 -22.68 -1.56
C LEU A 313 10.76 -23.40 -2.90
N GLU A 314 11.05 -24.71 -2.90
CA GLU A 314 11.11 -25.47 -4.15
C GLU A 314 9.71 -25.72 -4.69
N LEU A 315 9.51 -25.42 -5.98
CA LEU A 315 8.24 -25.64 -6.65
C LEU A 315 8.15 -27.05 -7.24
N ARG A 316 6.92 -27.54 -7.41
CA ARG A 316 6.62 -28.73 -8.19
C ARG A 316 6.76 -28.42 -9.68
N ARG A 317 6.95 -29.46 -10.51
CA ARG A 317 7.19 -29.29 -11.95
C ARG A 317 6.01 -28.69 -12.72
N ASP A 318 4.81 -28.83 -12.16
CA ASP A 318 3.53 -28.42 -12.69
C ASP A 318 3.00 -27.15 -11.99
N ALA A 319 3.79 -26.52 -11.12
CA ALA A 319 3.35 -25.35 -10.38
C ALA A 319 3.54 -24.07 -11.20
N VAL A 320 2.49 -23.27 -11.31
CA VAL A 320 2.60 -21.91 -11.85
C VAL A 320 3.14 -20.98 -10.77
N VAL A 321 4.33 -20.43 -11.02
CA VAL A 321 5.10 -19.60 -10.08
C VAL A 321 4.26 -18.45 -9.53
N GLU A 322 3.58 -17.71 -10.40
CA GLU A 322 2.84 -16.50 -10.04
C GLU A 322 1.60 -16.81 -9.17
N VAL A 323 0.93 -17.95 -9.44
CA VAL A 323 -0.19 -18.44 -8.63
C VAL A 323 0.29 -18.85 -7.23
N THR A 324 1.37 -19.63 -7.14
CA THR A 324 1.95 -20.02 -5.84
C THR A 324 2.42 -18.79 -5.05
N LYS A 325 3.01 -17.79 -5.72
CA LYS A 325 3.40 -16.50 -5.12
C LYS A 325 2.20 -15.73 -4.56
N ASN A 326 1.09 -15.65 -5.30
CA ASN A 326 -0.14 -15.01 -4.82
C ASN A 326 -0.77 -15.77 -3.64
N GLN A 327 -0.78 -17.12 -3.68
CA GLN A 327 -1.22 -17.95 -2.56
C GLN A 327 -0.35 -17.75 -1.31
N LEU A 328 0.97 -17.65 -1.48
CA LEU A 328 1.91 -17.33 -0.40
C LEU A 328 1.59 -15.97 0.24
N PHE A 329 1.37 -14.92 -0.56
CA PHE A 329 0.98 -13.61 -0.03
C PHE A 329 -0.38 -13.64 0.69
N LYS A 330 -1.36 -14.39 0.17
CA LYS A 330 -2.72 -14.41 0.74
C LYS A 330 -2.81 -15.18 2.05
N TYR A 331 -2.13 -16.33 2.15
CA TYR A 331 -2.30 -17.28 3.24
C TYR A 331 -1.19 -17.24 4.30
N THR A 332 -0.15 -16.43 4.10
CA THR A 332 1.02 -16.37 5.00
C THR A 332 1.33 -14.92 5.39
N GLN A 333 2.28 -14.72 6.30
CA GLN A 333 2.76 -13.40 6.69
C GLN A 333 3.82 -12.83 5.73
N LEU A 334 4.03 -13.45 4.57
CA LEU A 334 4.81 -12.85 3.47
C LEU A 334 4.13 -11.59 2.92
N GLN A 335 2.83 -11.41 3.14
CA GLN A 335 2.16 -10.12 3.05
C GLN A 335 1.57 -9.77 4.42
N GLN A 336 1.89 -8.59 4.94
CA GLN A 336 1.35 -8.11 6.20
C GLN A 336 0.95 -6.64 6.11
N THR A 337 -0.15 -6.30 6.77
CA THR A 337 -0.60 -4.91 6.88
C THR A 337 -0.04 -4.28 8.17
N PHE A 338 0.69 -3.18 8.02
CA PHE A 338 1.08 -2.30 9.10
C PHE A 338 0.00 -1.22 9.28
N GLY A 339 -0.71 -1.25 10.42
CA GLY A 339 -1.71 -0.23 10.76
C GLY A 339 -1.04 1.03 11.30
N MET A 340 -1.07 2.13 10.55
CA MET A 340 -0.56 3.42 10.97
C MET A 340 -1.56 4.11 11.89
N ASN A 341 -1.10 4.51 13.07
CA ASN A 341 -1.88 5.30 14.01
C ASN A 341 -0.95 6.30 14.71
N MET A 342 -0.89 7.50 14.17
CA MET A 342 0.11 8.51 14.46
C MET A 342 -0.33 9.39 15.63
N ILE A 343 -0.17 8.85 16.85
CA ILE A 343 -0.50 9.55 18.10
C ILE A 343 0.79 9.86 18.89
N ALA A 344 0.98 11.12 19.24
CA ALA A 344 2.09 11.59 20.08
C ALA A 344 1.61 12.61 21.11
N LEU A 345 2.43 12.87 22.12
CA LEU A 345 2.17 13.91 23.11
C LEU A 345 2.57 15.28 22.56
N VAL A 346 1.63 16.23 22.56
CA VAL A 346 1.85 17.64 22.23
C VAL A 346 1.50 18.46 23.45
N GLY A 347 2.50 19.06 24.11
CA GLY A 347 2.31 19.79 25.37
C GLY A 347 1.69 18.91 26.47
N GLY A 348 2.14 17.65 26.56
CA GLY A 348 1.64 16.67 27.54
C GLY A 348 0.26 16.07 27.25
N ARG A 349 -0.35 16.38 26.09
CA ARG A 349 -1.67 15.85 25.70
C ARG A 349 -1.56 14.95 24.46
N PRO A 350 -2.21 13.77 24.45
CA PRO A 350 -2.21 12.90 23.28
C PRO A 350 -3.01 13.54 22.14
N LYS A 351 -2.39 13.64 20.96
CA LYS A 351 -3.04 14.12 19.72
C LYS A 351 -2.73 13.19 18.56
N THR A 352 -3.72 13.01 17.69
CA THR A 352 -3.51 12.39 16.38
C THR A 352 -2.98 13.47 15.43
N LEU A 353 -1.88 13.19 14.74
CA LEU A 353 -1.18 14.16 13.91
C LEU A 353 -0.95 13.59 12.51
N GLY A 354 -1.09 14.41 11.48
CA GLY A 354 -0.60 14.10 10.13
C GLY A 354 0.91 14.32 10.01
N LEU A 355 1.48 14.00 8.85
CA LEU A 355 2.92 14.15 8.60
C LEU A 355 3.37 15.62 8.72
N LYS A 356 2.61 16.54 8.10
CA LYS A 356 2.90 17.99 8.12
C LYS A 356 2.90 18.54 9.55
N ASP A 357 1.95 18.12 10.38
CA ASP A 357 1.85 18.58 11.77
C ASP A 357 3.02 18.06 12.63
N MET A 358 3.46 16.82 12.42
CA MET A 358 4.63 16.27 13.10
C MET A 358 5.91 17.02 12.73
N ILE A 359 6.11 17.32 11.44
CA ILE A 359 7.25 18.11 10.96
C ILE A 359 7.21 19.52 11.55
N ARG A 360 6.05 20.19 11.53
CA ARG A 360 5.88 21.53 12.12
C ARG A 360 6.27 21.55 13.60
N HIS A 361 5.77 20.60 14.39
CA HIS A 361 6.13 20.50 15.82
C HIS A 361 7.62 20.22 16.05
N TYR A 362 8.26 19.44 15.18
CA TYR A 362 9.70 19.22 15.24
C TYR A 362 10.50 20.50 14.90
N VAL A 363 10.10 21.22 13.85
CA VAL A 363 10.74 22.49 13.46
C VAL A 363 10.58 23.55 14.55
N ASP A 364 9.39 23.66 15.16
CA ASP A 364 9.14 24.58 16.27
C ASP A 364 10.04 24.26 17.47
N HIS A 365 10.20 22.97 17.80
CA HIS A 365 11.12 22.54 18.85
C HIS A 365 12.57 22.91 18.51
N ARG A 366 13.04 22.60 17.30
CA ARG A 366 14.40 22.97 16.87
C ARG A 366 14.63 24.48 16.89
N HIS A 367 13.63 25.27 16.53
CA HIS A 367 13.69 26.72 16.64
C HIS A 367 13.88 27.19 18.08
N GLU A 368 13.11 26.64 19.02
CA GLU A 368 13.27 26.94 20.44
C GLU A 368 14.67 26.56 20.95
N ILE A 369 15.18 25.37 20.57
CA ILE A 369 16.53 24.93 20.93
C ILE A 369 17.60 25.89 20.40
N VAL A 370 17.50 26.31 19.13
CA VAL A 370 18.45 27.25 18.54
C VAL A 370 18.39 28.61 19.23
N VAL A 371 17.20 29.11 19.59
CA VAL A 371 17.05 30.34 20.36
C VAL A 371 17.73 30.22 21.72
N ARG A 372 17.39 29.20 22.51
CA ARG A 372 17.95 29.01 23.87
C ARG A 372 19.46 28.81 23.86
N ARG A 373 19.98 28.04 22.90
CA ARG A 373 21.43 27.84 22.70
C ARG A 373 22.12 29.17 22.36
N THR A 374 21.54 29.95 21.46
CA THR A 374 22.09 31.24 21.04
C THR A 374 22.06 32.25 22.19
N GLU A 375 20.99 32.28 22.99
CA GLU A 375 20.89 33.09 24.21
C GLU A 375 21.94 32.68 25.26
N PHE A 376 22.13 31.38 25.47
CA PHE A 376 23.16 30.87 26.38
C PHE A 376 24.57 31.28 25.93
N GLU A 377 24.89 31.06 24.65
CA GLU A 377 26.16 31.46 24.06
C GLU A 377 26.37 32.97 24.10
N LEU A 378 25.31 33.76 23.86
CA LEU A 378 25.34 35.21 23.93
C LEU A 378 25.63 35.68 25.37
N ARG A 379 24.91 35.16 26.37
CA ARG A 379 25.18 35.50 27.77
C ARG A 379 26.61 35.16 28.17
N LYS A 380 27.13 34.00 27.75
CA LYS A 380 28.51 33.59 28.02
C LYS A 380 29.54 34.47 27.32
N ALA A 381 29.26 34.87 26.07
CA ALA A 381 30.10 35.78 25.32
C ALA A 381 30.10 37.19 25.93
N GLU A 382 28.94 37.71 26.35
CA GLU A 382 28.79 38.99 27.04
C GLU A 382 29.48 38.99 28.41
N GLU A 383 29.31 37.93 29.21
CA GLU A 383 30.04 37.73 30.47
C GLU A 383 31.56 37.75 30.22
N ARG A 384 32.04 37.08 29.17
CA ARG A 384 33.46 37.04 28.80
C ARG A 384 33.96 38.40 28.32
N ALA A 385 33.20 39.07 27.45
CA ALA A 385 33.49 40.41 26.95
C ALA A 385 33.62 41.41 28.09
N HIS A 386 32.68 41.35 29.05
CA HIS A 386 32.69 42.20 30.24
C HIS A 386 33.95 42.02 31.07
N ILE A 387 34.40 40.78 31.28
CA ILE A 387 35.68 40.51 31.97
C ILE A 387 36.88 41.03 31.16
N LEU A 388 36.94 40.74 29.86
CA LEU A 388 38.05 41.17 28.99
C LEU A 388 38.16 42.69 28.88
N GLU A 389 37.03 43.40 28.86
CA GLU A 389 36.97 44.85 28.88
C GLU A 389 37.63 45.42 30.16
N GLY A 390 37.28 44.87 31.32
CA GLY A 390 37.88 45.25 32.61
C GLY A 390 39.37 44.92 32.68
N LEU A 391 39.79 43.77 32.12
CA LEU A 391 41.21 43.39 32.04
C LEU A 391 42.00 44.32 31.11
N THR A 392 41.44 44.69 29.97
CA THR A 392 42.07 45.63 29.02
C THR A 392 42.26 46.99 29.67
N LEU A 393 41.22 47.50 30.35
CA LEU A 393 41.28 48.75 31.12
C LEU A 393 42.35 48.68 32.23
N ALA A 394 42.43 47.56 32.93
CA ALA A 394 43.41 47.38 34.00
C ALA A 394 44.85 47.32 33.48
N LEU A 395 45.07 46.73 32.28
CA LEU A 395 46.38 46.69 31.62
C LEU A 395 46.80 48.07 31.09
N ASP A 396 45.85 48.88 30.62
CA ASP A 396 46.10 50.25 30.16
C ASP A 396 46.48 51.19 31.32
N HIS A 397 46.00 50.89 32.54
CA HIS A 397 46.23 51.68 33.75
C HIS A 397 46.94 50.90 34.87
N LEU A 398 47.89 50.03 34.51
CA LEU A 398 48.51 49.06 35.40
C LEU A 398 49.10 49.68 36.69
N ASP A 399 49.82 50.79 36.57
CA ASP A 399 50.47 51.44 37.73
C ASP A 399 49.44 51.92 38.76
N ALA A 400 48.29 52.42 38.29
CA ALA A 400 47.20 52.85 39.16
C ALA A 400 46.53 51.66 39.86
N ILE A 401 46.30 50.56 39.13
CA ILE A 401 45.74 49.32 39.68
C ILE A 401 46.68 48.72 40.74
N ILE A 402 47.98 48.62 40.45
CA ILE A 402 49.00 48.13 41.40
C ILE A 402 49.03 49.00 42.66
N ALA A 403 48.92 50.32 42.51
CA ALA A 403 48.89 51.24 43.65
C ALA A 403 47.65 51.04 44.53
N ILE A 404 46.46 50.88 43.94
CA ILE A 404 45.23 50.57 44.69
C ILE A 404 45.39 49.26 45.47
N ILE A 405 45.92 48.22 44.83
CA ILE A 405 46.10 46.90 45.45
C ILE A 405 47.14 46.97 46.60
N ARG A 406 48.31 47.59 46.36
CA ARG A 406 49.40 47.65 47.35
C ARG A 406 49.09 48.52 48.57
N GLN A 407 48.18 49.48 48.44
CA GLN A 407 47.84 50.44 49.48
C GLN A 407 46.54 50.10 50.22
N SER A 408 45.83 49.07 49.78
CA SER A 408 44.68 48.51 50.48
C SER A 408 45.12 47.59 51.61
N GLU A 409 44.34 47.52 52.69
CA GLU A 409 44.70 46.74 53.89
C GLU A 409 44.61 45.23 53.67
N ASP A 410 43.60 44.79 52.91
CA ASP A 410 43.34 43.40 52.57
C ASP A 410 42.72 43.28 51.16
N THR A 411 42.44 42.05 50.73
CA THR A 411 41.87 41.74 49.41
C THR A 411 40.46 42.28 49.23
N ASP A 412 39.64 42.30 50.29
CA ASP A 412 38.26 42.76 50.22
C ASP A 412 38.20 44.29 50.09
N ALA A 413 39.04 45.00 50.85
CA ALA A 413 39.26 46.43 50.71
C ALA A 413 39.82 46.78 49.32
N ALA A 414 40.79 46.00 48.81
CA ALA A 414 41.32 46.19 47.45
C ALA A 414 40.23 46.03 46.39
N LYS A 415 39.37 45.01 46.51
CA LYS A 415 38.22 44.81 45.62
C LYS A 415 37.27 46.01 45.64
N VAL A 416 36.89 46.50 46.82
CA VAL A 416 36.00 47.67 46.95
C VAL A 416 36.64 48.93 46.36
N ASN A 417 37.94 49.15 46.58
CA ASN A 417 38.67 50.30 46.05
C ASN A 417 38.85 50.21 44.52
N LEU A 418 39.08 49.02 43.96
CA LEU A 418 39.11 48.79 42.52
C LEU A 418 37.74 49.03 41.90
N MET A 419 36.66 48.54 42.52
CA MET A 419 35.29 48.81 42.05
C MET A 419 34.97 50.30 42.05
N ARG A 420 35.45 51.05 43.05
CA ARG A 420 35.25 52.50 43.12
C ARG A 420 36.22 53.29 42.24
N GLY A 421 37.35 52.69 41.84
CA GLY A 421 38.43 53.35 41.11
C GLY A 421 39.10 54.49 41.86
N VAL A 422 39.16 54.40 43.20
CA VAL A 422 39.68 55.47 44.07
C VAL A 422 40.92 54.96 44.81
N TYR A 423 41.95 55.80 44.90
CA TYR A 423 43.10 55.49 45.75
C TYR A 423 42.69 55.49 47.24
N PRO A 424 43.22 54.58 48.08
CA PRO A 424 42.94 54.62 49.52
C PRO A 424 43.26 56.01 50.11
N GLN A 425 42.41 56.51 51.02
CA GLN A 425 42.48 57.88 51.61
C GLN A 425 43.80 58.23 52.34
N ARG A 426 44.81 57.34 52.32
CA ARG A 426 46.10 57.49 53.00
C ARG A 426 47.22 58.11 52.15
N LEU A 427 47.00 58.39 50.86
CA LEU A 427 48.03 58.94 49.97
C LEU A 427 47.94 60.47 49.87
N THR A 428 48.95 61.19 50.38
CA THR A 428 49.08 62.64 50.19
C THR A 428 49.49 63.01 48.75
N ALA A 429 49.24 64.24 48.32
CA ALA A 429 49.64 64.72 46.98
C ALA A 429 51.14 64.54 46.70
N GLU A 430 51.99 64.75 47.72
CA GLU A 430 53.44 64.51 47.64
C GLU A 430 53.80 63.02 47.47
N GLN A 431 53.04 62.11 48.08
CA GLN A 431 53.23 60.66 47.94
C GLN A 431 52.79 60.15 46.57
N LYS A 432 51.70 60.70 46.02
CA LYS A 432 51.26 60.43 44.63
C LYS A 432 52.34 60.86 43.63
N ALA A 433 52.89 62.07 43.79
CA ALA A 433 53.98 62.58 42.95
C ALA A 433 55.27 61.74 43.04
N ARG A 434 55.62 61.23 44.24
CA ARG A 434 56.81 60.37 44.43
C ARG A 434 56.70 58.99 43.79
N LEU A 435 55.47 58.48 43.62
CA LEU A 435 55.18 57.16 43.03
C LEU A 435 54.92 57.23 41.53
N GLY A 436 54.94 58.42 40.92
CA GLY A 436 54.62 58.60 39.50
C GLY A 436 53.14 58.39 39.17
N LEU A 437 52.25 58.52 40.16
CA LEU A 437 50.81 58.33 39.99
C LEU A 437 50.14 59.64 39.56
N PRO A 438 49.09 59.60 38.70
CA PRO A 438 48.27 60.76 38.39
C PRO A 438 47.67 61.42 39.64
N GLU A 439 47.49 62.75 39.65
CA GLU A 439 46.82 63.45 40.77
C GLU A 439 45.35 63.03 40.91
N ALA A 440 44.68 62.81 39.78
CA ALA A 440 43.29 62.39 39.69
C ALA A 440 43.13 60.87 39.92
N ASP A 441 42.05 60.47 40.58
CA ASP A 441 41.69 59.06 40.72
C ASP A 441 41.39 58.45 39.34
N PRO A 442 41.64 57.15 39.11
CA PRO A 442 41.41 56.50 37.82
C PRO A 442 40.02 56.72 37.20
N VAL A 443 38.96 56.82 38.01
CA VAL A 443 37.60 57.16 37.53
C VAL A 443 37.54 58.52 36.83
N ALA A 444 38.30 59.51 37.33
CA ALA A 444 38.32 60.86 36.79
C ALA A 444 39.16 60.97 35.50
N ILE A 445 40.02 59.99 35.20
CA ILE A 445 40.88 59.94 34.01
C ILE A 445 40.14 59.32 32.82
N THR A 446 39.34 58.28 33.07
CA THR A 446 38.66 57.51 32.01
C THR A 446 37.33 58.12 31.55
N GLY A 447 36.85 59.18 32.22
CA GLY A 447 35.49 59.71 32.07
C GLY A 447 34.45 58.83 32.78
N GLU A 448 33.34 59.44 33.20
CA GLU A 448 32.16 58.70 33.66
C GLU A 448 31.68 57.79 32.52
N ARG A 449 31.65 56.47 32.72
CA ARG A 449 31.07 55.54 31.74
C ARG A 449 29.58 55.88 31.57
N GLU A 450 29.16 56.27 30.37
CA GLU A 450 27.74 56.20 30.02
C GLU A 450 27.33 54.72 30.05
N ALA A 451 26.34 54.43 30.90
CA ALA A 451 25.83 53.08 31.10
C ALA A 451 25.40 52.48 29.75
N THR A 452 25.98 51.34 29.40
CA THR A 452 25.46 50.44 28.38
C THR A 452 24.11 49.89 28.86
N GLY A 453 23.05 50.64 28.57
CA GLY A 453 21.66 50.18 28.39
C GLY A 453 20.94 49.55 29.59
N TYR A 454 20.36 50.37 30.47
CA TYR A 454 18.96 50.23 30.93
C TYR A 454 18.51 51.60 31.44
N ALA A 455 17.62 52.26 30.70
CA ALA A 455 17.06 53.54 31.08
C ALA A 455 16.17 53.37 32.32
N MET A 456 16.73 53.59 33.51
CA MET A 456 15.94 53.82 34.72
C MET A 456 15.62 55.31 34.83
N THR A 457 14.34 55.59 34.96
CA THR A 457 13.77 56.90 35.24
C THR A 457 14.45 57.54 36.46
N ARG A 458 14.83 58.80 36.31
CA ARG A 458 15.46 59.66 37.33
C ARG A 458 14.64 59.64 38.64
N GLU A 459 15.17 59.03 39.69
CA GLU A 459 15.03 59.49 41.09
C GLU A 459 15.96 58.78 42.10
N ASP A 460 16.60 57.65 41.77
CA ASP A 460 17.59 56.98 42.65
C ASP A 460 19.02 56.97 42.05
N PHE A 461 19.76 58.07 42.19
CA PHE A 461 21.15 58.15 41.71
C PHE A 461 22.10 57.50 42.73
N THR A 462 22.31 56.19 42.61
CA THR A 462 23.48 55.53 43.23
C THR A 462 24.68 55.70 42.30
N PRO A 463 25.85 56.16 42.79
CA PRO A 463 27.04 56.27 41.94
C PRO A 463 27.43 54.87 41.45
N GLN A 464 27.41 54.67 40.12
CA GLN A 464 27.79 53.40 39.52
C GLN A 464 29.30 53.15 39.72
N PRO A 465 29.71 51.91 40.04
CA PRO A 465 31.12 51.58 40.24
C PRO A 465 31.89 51.60 38.91
N TRP A 466 33.15 52.03 38.97
CA TRP A 466 34.10 52.08 37.84
C TRP A 466 34.39 50.69 37.25
N LEU A 467 34.42 49.66 38.11
CA LEU A 467 34.53 48.26 37.74
C LEU A 467 33.47 47.45 38.47
N SER A 468 32.89 46.45 37.80
CA SER A 468 32.00 45.48 38.45
C SER A 468 32.75 44.58 39.44
N ALA A 469 32.03 43.95 40.36
CA ALA A 469 32.61 43.00 41.31
C ALA A 469 33.37 41.85 40.61
N ALA A 470 32.82 41.33 39.50
CA ALA A 470 33.43 40.24 38.73
C ALA A 470 34.70 40.68 38.00
N GLN A 471 34.72 41.90 37.44
CA GLN A 471 35.93 42.47 36.82
C GLN A 471 37.03 42.71 37.87
N ALA A 472 36.68 43.28 39.03
CA ALA A 472 37.64 43.51 40.11
C ALA A 472 38.25 42.18 40.63
N GLU A 473 37.45 41.13 40.78
CA GLU A 473 37.96 39.79 41.12
C GLU A 473 38.88 39.22 40.03
N ALA A 474 38.51 39.36 38.76
CA ALA A 474 39.35 38.90 37.64
C ALA A 474 40.69 39.64 37.59
N ILE A 475 40.70 40.94 37.89
CA ILE A 475 41.93 41.75 37.99
C ILE A 475 42.79 41.30 39.17
N LEU A 476 42.20 41.07 40.34
CA LEU A 476 42.93 40.56 41.52
C LEU A 476 43.52 39.15 41.28
N ALA A 477 42.87 38.35 40.43
CA ALA A 477 43.35 37.02 40.03
C ALA A 477 44.41 37.04 38.91
N LEU A 478 44.76 38.22 38.35
CA LEU A 478 45.78 38.33 37.31
C LEU A 478 47.15 37.85 37.81
N ARG A 479 47.84 37.08 36.97
CA ARG A 479 49.22 36.64 37.20
C ARG A 479 50.19 37.58 36.49
N LEU A 480 51.35 37.83 37.10
CA LEU A 480 52.41 38.67 36.51
C LEU A 480 52.83 38.21 35.10
N SER A 481 52.72 36.91 34.78
CA SER A 481 53.00 36.38 33.44
C SER A 481 52.08 36.91 32.34
N ARG A 482 50.88 37.40 32.69
CA ARG A 482 49.91 37.98 31.75
C ARG A 482 50.18 39.47 31.43
N LEU A 483 51.22 40.06 32.02
CA LEU A 483 51.61 41.47 31.82
C LEU A 483 52.62 41.67 30.68
N THR A 484 52.97 40.61 29.95
CA THR A 484 53.86 40.73 28.79
C THR A 484 53.13 41.37 27.61
N GLY A 485 53.84 42.09 26.73
CA GLY A 485 53.22 42.78 25.59
C GLY A 485 52.39 41.86 24.69
N LEU A 486 52.89 40.65 24.41
CA LEU A 486 52.17 39.64 23.63
C LEU A 486 50.86 39.18 24.29
N GLU A 487 50.80 39.13 25.62
CA GLU A 487 49.58 38.73 26.33
C GLU A 487 48.52 39.84 26.33
N ARG A 488 48.94 41.11 26.34
CA ARG A 488 48.03 42.25 26.15
C ARG A 488 47.41 42.22 24.75
N ASP A 489 48.22 42.02 23.72
CA ASP A 489 47.72 41.93 22.34
C ASP A 489 46.76 40.75 22.17
N LYS A 490 47.03 39.61 22.82
CA LYS A 490 46.11 38.46 22.83
C LYS A 490 44.78 38.78 23.51
N ILE A 491 44.78 39.48 24.65
CA ILE A 491 43.55 39.86 25.35
C ILE A 491 42.73 40.84 24.51
N ALA A 492 43.37 41.82 23.87
CA ALA A 492 42.71 42.76 22.97
C ALA A 492 42.14 42.06 21.72
N ALA A 493 42.88 41.11 21.13
CA ALA A 493 42.41 40.31 20.01
C ALA A 493 41.23 39.42 20.42
N GLU A 494 41.33 38.71 21.56
CA GLU A 494 40.24 37.91 22.11
C GLU A 494 38.99 38.77 22.35
N TYR A 495 39.14 39.97 22.90
CA TYR A 495 38.03 40.89 23.11
C TYR A 495 37.36 41.29 21.79
N ALA A 496 38.15 41.67 20.78
CA ALA A 496 37.63 42.03 19.46
C ALA A 496 36.89 40.86 18.77
N ASP A 497 37.39 39.63 18.92
CA ASP A 497 36.74 38.44 18.36
C ASP A 497 35.45 38.08 19.11
N ILE A 498 35.43 38.21 20.44
CA ILE A 498 34.22 38.03 21.24
C ILE A 498 33.15 39.08 20.88
N LEU A 499 33.52 40.34 20.63
CA LEU A 499 32.57 41.37 20.20
C LEU A 499 31.93 41.04 18.84
N LYS A 500 32.70 40.53 17.88
CA LYS A 500 32.15 40.05 16.60
C LYS A 500 31.21 38.87 16.81
N GLU A 501 31.55 37.97 17.74
CA GLU A 501 30.70 36.83 18.06
C GLU A 501 29.38 37.26 18.72
N VAL A 502 29.41 38.23 19.63
CA VAL A 502 28.21 38.86 20.22
C VAL A 502 27.34 39.46 19.13
N GLU A 503 27.91 40.22 18.19
CA GLU A 503 27.16 40.80 17.06
C GLU A 503 26.53 39.70 16.19
N ARG A 504 27.28 38.64 15.89
CA ARG A 504 26.77 37.47 15.15
C ARG A 504 25.59 36.81 15.89
N LEU A 505 25.73 36.53 17.18
CA LEU A 505 24.68 35.89 17.99
C LEU A 505 23.43 36.77 18.10
N GLN A 506 23.60 38.08 18.29
CA GLN A 506 22.49 39.04 18.27
C GLN A 506 21.77 39.07 16.92
N SER A 507 22.50 39.01 15.80
CA SER A 507 21.91 38.95 14.46
C SER A 507 21.04 37.69 14.27
N ILE A 508 21.46 36.56 14.83
CA ILE A 508 20.71 35.29 14.80
C ILE A 508 19.43 35.40 15.63
N LEU A 509 19.47 36.01 16.82
CA LEU A 509 18.28 36.23 17.65
C LEU A 509 17.29 37.19 17.00
N ASN A 510 17.77 38.20 16.27
CA ASN A 510 16.92 39.20 15.61
C ASN A 510 16.25 38.71 14.32
N SER A 511 16.78 37.67 13.65
CA SER A 511 16.23 37.16 12.38
C SER A 511 15.73 35.73 12.50
N ARG A 512 14.41 35.53 12.33
CA ARG A 512 13.82 34.18 12.28
C ARG A 512 14.35 33.40 11.08
N ASP A 513 14.54 34.06 9.94
CA ASP A 513 14.98 33.40 8.71
C ASP A 513 16.40 32.86 8.84
N LEU A 514 17.30 33.59 9.51
CA LEU A 514 18.65 33.09 9.83
C LEU A 514 18.57 31.84 10.74
N ARG A 515 17.67 31.83 11.73
CA ARG A 515 17.48 30.64 12.59
C ARG A 515 16.95 29.45 11.80
N MET A 516 15.99 29.67 10.90
CA MET A 516 15.48 28.64 10.00
C MET A 516 16.57 28.08 9.08
N GLN A 517 17.43 28.95 8.54
CA GLN A 517 18.57 28.55 7.71
C GLN A 517 19.57 27.70 8.50
N ILE A 518 19.92 28.10 9.73
CA ILE A 518 20.79 27.32 10.62
C ILE A 518 20.22 25.92 10.86
N ILE A 519 18.90 25.82 11.12
CA ILE A 519 18.24 24.51 11.31
C ILE A 519 18.36 23.65 10.04
N ALA A 520 18.11 24.23 8.87
CA ALA A 520 18.20 23.51 7.60
C ALA A 520 19.65 23.05 7.31
N GLU A 521 20.65 23.90 7.57
CA GLU A 521 22.07 23.57 7.41
C GLU A 521 22.51 22.47 8.38
N GLU A 522 22.15 22.56 9.67
CA GLU A 522 22.43 21.51 10.65
C GLU A 522 21.79 20.18 10.27
N LEU A 523 20.55 20.18 9.78
CA LEU A 523 19.86 18.96 9.33
C LEU A 523 20.54 18.34 8.11
N ARG A 524 20.95 19.16 7.13
CA ARG A 524 21.70 18.68 5.96
C ARG A 524 23.07 18.11 6.35
N GLU A 525 23.76 18.71 7.31
CA GLU A 525 25.01 18.17 7.87
C GLU A 525 24.80 16.79 8.53
N VAL A 526 23.70 16.63 9.27
CA VAL A 526 23.30 15.34 9.85
C VAL A 526 22.98 14.31 8.76
N ALA A 527 22.24 14.70 7.71
CA ALA A 527 21.95 13.83 6.58
C ALA A 527 23.23 13.40 5.85
N GLU A 528 24.17 14.31 5.60
CA GLU A 528 25.44 13.97 4.94
C GLU A 528 26.25 12.92 5.72
N LYS A 529 26.19 12.98 7.06
CA LYS A 529 26.92 12.04 7.93
C LYS A 529 26.24 10.69 8.10
N TYR A 530 24.91 10.65 8.12
CA TYR A 530 24.15 9.50 8.63
C TYR A 530 23.04 9.00 7.71
N ALA A 531 22.68 9.71 6.64
CA ALA A 531 21.69 9.22 5.69
C ALA A 531 22.23 7.99 4.95
N ASP A 532 21.36 6.99 4.80
CA ASP A 532 21.62 5.79 4.04
C ASP A 532 20.56 5.62 2.93
N PRO A 533 20.86 4.82 1.89
CA PRO A 533 19.89 4.55 0.84
C PRO A 533 18.60 3.94 1.41
N ARG A 534 17.48 4.22 0.76
CA ARG A 534 16.20 3.58 1.04
C ARG A 534 16.36 2.05 0.96
N ARG A 535 15.83 1.34 1.95
CA ARG A 535 15.84 -0.13 1.98
C ARG A 535 14.57 -0.70 1.36
N THR A 536 13.44 -0.05 1.61
CA THR A 536 12.11 -0.53 1.21
C THR A 536 11.76 -0.10 -0.20
N GLU A 537 11.37 -1.03 -1.04
CA GLU A 537 10.91 -0.76 -2.41
C GLU A 537 9.44 -0.32 -2.42
N ILE A 538 9.03 0.55 -3.34
CA ILE A 538 7.65 1.07 -3.42
C ILE A 538 7.05 0.65 -4.76
N ASP A 539 6.05 -0.22 -4.71
CA ASP A 539 5.22 -0.57 -5.85
C ASP A 539 3.96 0.34 -5.82
N ILE A 540 3.99 1.37 -6.66
CA ILE A 540 2.92 2.38 -6.77
C ILE A 540 1.70 1.81 -7.51
N MET A 541 1.90 0.85 -8.41
CA MET A 541 0.82 0.21 -9.19
C MET A 541 0.09 -0.84 -8.37
N GLY A 542 0.75 -1.39 -7.35
CA GLY A 542 0.15 -2.21 -6.34
C GLY A 542 -0.95 -1.48 -5.57
N GLY A 543 -2.05 -2.16 -5.23
CA GLY A 543 -3.14 -1.53 -4.47
C GLY A 543 -4.48 -2.27 -4.51
N GLY A 544 -4.63 -3.24 -5.42
CA GLY A 544 -5.73 -4.19 -5.40
C GLY A 544 -5.54 -5.24 -4.30
N ASP A 545 -6.61 -5.62 -3.62
CA ASP A 545 -6.59 -6.85 -2.82
C ASP A 545 -6.37 -8.04 -3.78
N ILE A 546 -5.57 -9.04 -3.38
CA ILE A 546 -5.44 -10.29 -4.16
C ILE A 546 -6.82 -10.95 -4.14
N ASP A 547 -7.47 -10.98 -5.30
CA ASP A 547 -8.77 -11.58 -5.49
C ASP A 547 -8.63 -13.10 -5.56
N LEU A 548 -9.72 -13.82 -5.30
CA LEU A 548 -9.71 -15.30 -5.41
C LEU A 548 -9.32 -15.76 -6.84
N GLU A 549 -9.54 -14.88 -7.81
CA GLU A 549 -9.25 -15.09 -9.24
C GLU A 549 -7.76 -15.09 -9.52
N ASP A 550 -6.96 -14.30 -8.80
CA ASP A 550 -5.49 -14.24 -8.96
C ASP A 550 -4.78 -15.47 -8.36
N LEU A 551 -5.53 -16.33 -7.66
CA LEU A 551 -5.08 -17.60 -7.09
C LEU A 551 -5.31 -18.80 -8.01
N ILE A 552 -5.91 -18.57 -9.18
CA ILE A 552 -6.31 -19.59 -10.14
C ILE A 552 -5.66 -19.28 -11.47
N GLU A 553 -5.01 -20.29 -12.06
CA GLU A 553 -4.42 -20.18 -13.38
C GLU A 553 -5.47 -19.86 -14.45
N ASP A 554 -5.15 -18.93 -15.35
CA ASP A 554 -6.04 -18.55 -16.44
C ASP A 554 -5.87 -19.48 -17.64
N GLU A 555 -6.37 -20.71 -17.51
CA GLU A 555 -6.31 -21.71 -18.57
C GLU A 555 -7.47 -21.59 -19.57
N HIS A 556 -7.21 -21.94 -20.83
CA HIS A 556 -8.27 -22.13 -21.82
C HIS A 556 -8.99 -23.46 -21.61
N VAL A 557 -10.30 -23.38 -21.37
CA VAL A 557 -11.16 -24.53 -21.10
C VAL A 557 -12.34 -24.60 -22.07
N VAL A 558 -12.84 -25.82 -22.28
CA VAL A 558 -14.09 -26.06 -22.99
C VAL A 558 -15.20 -26.19 -21.95
N VAL A 559 -16.22 -25.34 -22.03
CA VAL A 559 -17.42 -25.42 -21.18
C VAL A 559 -18.52 -26.10 -21.97
N THR A 560 -19.08 -27.17 -21.41
CA THR A 560 -20.20 -27.90 -22.01
C THR A 560 -21.42 -27.82 -21.09
N ILE A 561 -22.58 -27.46 -21.66
CA ILE A 561 -23.88 -27.46 -20.99
C ILE A 561 -24.81 -28.41 -21.72
N THR A 562 -25.37 -29.36 -21.00
CA THR A 562 -26.31 -30.34 -21.55
C THR A 562 -27.75 -29.83 -21.56
N HIS A 563 -28.62 -30.50 -22.31
CA HIS A 563 -30.04 -30.18 -22.36
C HIS A 563 -30.74 -30.28 -20.99
N GLN A 564 -30.29 -31.20 -20.12
CA GLN A 564 -30.77 -31.27 -18.72
C GLN A 564 -30.23 -30.15 -17.82
N GLY A 565 -29.39 -29.26 -18.36
CA GLY A 565 -28.77 -28.15 -17.62
C GLY A 565 -27.63 -28.62 -16.71
N LEU A 566 -26.91 -29.68 -17.08
CA LEU A 566 -25.67 -30.08 -16.42
C LEU A 566 -24.50 -29.34 -17.09
N VAL A 567 -23.68 -28.67 -16.28
CA VAL A 567 -22.50 -27.92 -16.73
C VAL A 567 -21.23 -28.53 -16.19
N LYS A 568 -20.18 -28.50 -17.02
CA LYS A 568 -18.80 -28.85 -16.66
C LYS A 568 -17.81 -28.07 -17.49
N ARG A 569 -16.57 -27.98 -16.99
CA ARG A 569 -15.40 -27.50 -17.73
C ARG A 569 -14.40 -28.64 -17.92
N THR A 570 -13.72 -28.68 -19.06
CA THR A 570 -12.66 -29.63 -19.38
C THR A 570 -11.50 -28.85 -19.99
N SER A 571 -10.25 -29.20 -19.66
CA SER A 571 -9.08 -28.54 -20.26
C SER A 571 -9.04 -28.80 -21.77
N ILE A 572 -8.51 -27.85 -22.54
CA ILE A 572 -8.43 -27.98 -24.00
C ILE A 572 -7.51 -29.15 -24.43
N ASP A 573 -6.47 -29.42 -23.65
CA ASP A 573 -5.51 -30.49 -23.94
C ASP A 573 -6.09 -31.87 -23.68
N GLU A 574 -6.84 -32.07 -22.58
CA GLU A 574 -7.56 -33.32 -22.32
C GLU A 574 -8.63 -33.55 -23.39
N TYR A 575 -9.32 -32.47 -23.81
CA TYR A 575 -10.31 -32.54 -24.89
C TYR A 575 -9.69 -32.97 -26.24
N ARG A 576 -8.44 -32.54 -26.54
CA ARG A 576 -7.71 -32.88 -27.77
C ARG A 576 -7.04 -34.26 -27.75
N ALA A 577 -6.50 -34.71 -26.62
CA ALA A 577 -5.61 -35.88 -26.53
C ALA A 577 -6.25 -37.25 -26.85
N GLN A 578 -7.57 -37.41 -26.73
CA GLN A 578 -8.26 -38.70 -26.94
C GLN A 578 -8.76 -38.96 -28.39
N HIS A 579 -8.35 -38.15 -29.36
CA HIS A 579 -8.79 -38.22 -30.77
C HIS A 579 -8.33 -39.45 -31.60
N ARG A 580 -7.61 -40.43 -31.02
CA ARG A 580 -7.23 -41.65 -31.76
C ARG A 580 -8.21 -42.79 -31.53
N GLY A 581 -9.30 -42.78 -32.29
CA GLY A 581 -10.17 -43.93 -32.51
C GLY A 581 -11.46 -43.92 -31.70
N GLY A 582 -12.55 -43.43 -32.31
CA GLY A 582 -13.89 -43.53 -31.76
C GLY A 582 -14.95 -43.61 -32.87
N THR A 583 -15.61 -44.76 -32.99
CA THR A 583 -16.69 -45.03 -33.95
C THR A 583 -17.98 -44.26 -33.60
N GLY A 584 -18.40 -43.37 -34.50
CA GLY A 584 -19.68 -42.64 -34.42
C GLY A 584 -20.89 -43.59 -34.37
N HIS A 585 -21.56 -43.66 -33.23
CA HIS A 585 -22.81 -44.40 -33.08
C HIS A 585 -23.96 -43.59 -33.69
N ARG A 586 -24.52 -44.09 -34.80
CA ARG A 586 -25.88 -43.71 -35.24
C ARG A 586 -26.88 -44.36 -34.27
N GLY A 587 -27.39 -43.60 -33.31
CA GLY A 587 -28.34 -44.08 -32.30
C GLY A 587 -29.66 -43.29 -32.31
N THR A 588 -30.78 -44.01 -32.38
CA THR A 588 -32.10 -43.50 -31.98
C THR A 588 -32.20 -43.72 -30.48
N GLY A 589 -32.27 -42.64 -29.70
CA GLY A 589 -32.25 -42.66 -28.23
C GLY A 589 -33.62 -42.56 -27.58
N THR A 590 -33.72 -42.94 -26.30
CA THR A 590 -34.90 -42.64 -25.46
C THR A 590 -34.78 -41.23 -24.85
N ARG A 591 -35.89 -40.67 -24.36
CA ARG A 591 -35.97 -39.33 -23.74
C ARG A 591 -34.95 -39.08 -22.59
N ASP A 592 -34.40 -40.13 -21.99
CA ASP A 592 -33.45 -40.05 -20.88
C ASP A 592 -31.99 -39.86 -21.32
N GLU A 593 -31.70 -39.92 -22.63
CA GLU A 593 -30.36 -39.63 -23.16
C GLU A 593 -30.11 -38.11 -23.18
N ASP A 594 -29.20 -37.64 -22.31
CA ASP A 594 -28.78 -36.25 -22.22
C ASP A 594 -27.69 -35.94 -23.25
N PHE A 595 -27.78 -34.77 -23.90
CA PHE A 595 -26.88 -34.36 -24.98
C PHE A 595 -26.39 -32.92 -24.76
N VAL A 596 -25.27 -32.56 -25.38
CA VAL A 596 -24.67 -31.23 -25.26
C VAL A 596 -25.48 -30.23 -26.11
N GLU A 597 -26.00 -29.18 -25.46
CA GLU A 597 -26.77 -28.10 -26.09
C GLU A 597 -25.91 -26.85 -26.33
N HIS A 598 -25.01 -26.52 -25.40
CA HIS A 598 -24.04 -25.44 -25.56
C HIS A 598 -22.61 -25.96 -25.37
N LEU A 599 -21.75 -25.60 -26.32
CA LEU A 599 -20.32 -25.84 -26.28
C LEU A 599 -19.62 -24.57 -26.74
N PHE A 600 -18.71 -24.05 -25.92
CA PHE A 600 -17.87 -22.90 -26.27
C PHE A 600 -16.55 -22.97 -25.50
N THR A 601 -15.52 -22.37 -26.10
CA THR A 601 -14.20 -22.16 -25.47
C THR A 601 -14.23 -20.87 -24.67
N ALA A 602 -13.72 -20.91 -23.44
CA ALA A 602 -13.60 -19.74 -22.58
C ALA A 602 -12.29 -19.83 -21.78
N SER A 603 -11.78 -18.69 -21.33
CA SER A 603 -10.75 -18.67 -20.29
C SER A 603 -11.37 -19.03 -18.94
N ALA A 604 -10.59 -19.60 -18.03
CA ALA A 604 -11.04 -19.92 -16.67
C ALA A 604 -11.57 -18.68 -15.94
N HIS A 605 -11.08 -17.50 -16.28
CA HIS A 605 -11.47 -16.23 -15.68
C HIS A 605 -12.70 -15.60 -16.34
N ASP A 606 -13.22 -16.11 -17.46
CA ASP A 606 -14.38 -15.53 -18.14
C ASP A 606 -15.69 -15.66 -17.33
N TYR A 607 -16.71 -14.91 -17.77
CA TYR A 607 -18.05 -14.91 -17.16
C TYR A 607 -19.07 -15.63 -18.04
N LEU A 608 -19.93 -16.42 -17.39
CA LEU A 608 -21.12 -17.01 -17.99
C LEU A 608 -22.37 -16.32 -17.44
N LEU A 609 -23.14 -15.70 -18.33
CA LEU A 609 -24.45 -15.11 -18.03
C LEU A 609 -25.55 -16.10 -18.38
N PHE A 610 -26.35 -16.50 -17.40
CA PHE A 610 -27.50 -17.39 -17.57
C PHE A 610 -28.79 -16.59 -17.55
N PHE A 611 -29.53 -16.58 -18.66
CA PHE A 611 -30.84 -15.95 -18.77
C PHE A 611 -31.94 -16.98 -18.61
N THR A 612 -32.93 -16.70 -17.77
CA THR A 612 -34.01 -17.63 -17.42
C THR A 612 -35.35 -17.28 -18.07
N ASP A 613 -36.32 -18.19 -18.08
CA ASP A 613 -37.62 -17.97 -18.72
C ASP A 613 -38.49 -16.94 -18.00
N HIS A 614 -38.29 -16.73 -16.70
CA HIS A 614 -38.86 -15.60 -15.95
C HIS A 614 -38.12 -14.27 -16.17
N GLY A 615 -37.09 -14.23 -17.02
CA GLY A 615 -36.37 -13.01 -17.37
C GLY A 615 -35.33 -12.58 -16.34
N GLN A 616 -34.83 -13.50 -15.50
CA GLN A 616 -33.69 -13.24 -14.61
C GLN A 616 -32.38 -13.52 -15.34
N CYS A 617 -31.30 -12.90 -14.84
CA CYS A 617 -29.93 -13.12 -15.28
C CYS A 617 -29.05 -13.45 -14.06
N TYR A 618 -28.28 -14.52 -14.17
CA TYR A 618 -27.31 -14.97 -13.17
C TYR A 618 -25.91 -15.03 -13.78
N TRP A 619 -24.88 -15.01 -12.93
CA TRP A 619 -23.49 -15.08 -13.35
C TRP A 619 -22.80 -16.28 -12.72
N LEU A 620 -21.92 -16.92 -13.47
CA LEU A 620 -20.96 -17.86 -12.94
C LEU A 620 -19.61 -17.60 -13.59
N ARG A 621 -18.56 -17.49 -12.79
CA ARG A 621 -17.19 -17.52 -13.31
C ARG A 621 -16.87 -18.91 -13.83
N VAL A 622 -16.14 -19.01 -14.94
CA VAL A 622 -15.82 -20.30 -15.56
C VAL A 622 -15.04 -21.22 -14.61
N TYR A 623 -14.11 -20.70 -13.80
CA TYR A 623 -13.38 -21.52 -12.81
C TYR A 623 -14.28 -22.10 -11.70
N ASN A 624 -15.45 -21.51 -11.44
CA ASN A 624 -16.43 -22.07 -10.48
C ASN A 624 -17.26 -23.21 -11.09
N VAL A 625 -17.16 -23.42 -12.40
CA VAL A 625 -17.73 -24.58 -13.06
C VAL A 625 -16.92 -25.81 -12.65
N PRO A 626 -17.57 -26.90 -12.21
CA PRO A 626 -16.86 -28.11 -11.83
C PRO A 626 -16.07 -28.67 -13.01
N GLU A 627 -14.81 -28.97 -12.73
CA GLU A 627 -13.94 -29.67 -13.67
C GLU A 627 -14.33 -31.15 -13.76
N GLY A 628 -14.25 -31.69 -14.96
CA GLY A 628 -14.48 -33.11 -15.19
C GLY A 628 -14.09 -33.54 -16.59
N SER A 629 -13.87 -34.84 -16.74
CA SER A 629 -13.53 -35.44 -18.02
C SER A 629 -14.68 -35.33 -19.04
N ARG A 630 -14.37 -35.54 -20.32
CA ARG A 630 -15.39 -35.52 -21.40
C ARG A 630 -16.54 -36.51 -21.17
N THR A 631 -16.35 -37.61 -20.43
CA THR A 631 -17.40 -38.58 -20.10
C THR A 631 -18.15 -38.29 -18.79
N ALA A 632 -17.67 -37.36 -17.96
CA ALA A 632 -18.35 -37.00 -16.71
C ALA A 632 -19.66 -36.25 -16.99
N LYS A 633 -20.69 -36.49 -16.16
CA LYS A 633 -22.01 -35.86 -16.33
C LYS A 633 -22.08 -34.38 -15.92
N GLY A 634 -21.08 -33.84 -15.21
CA GLY A 634 -21.10 -32.47 -14.70
C GLY A 634 -22.04 -32.26 -13.51
N ARG A 635 -22.33 -31.00 -13.15
CA ARG A 635 -23.29 -30.62 -12.09
C ARG A 635 -24.41 -29.75 -12.65
N SER A 636 -25.59 -29.81 -12.03
CA SER A 636 -26.71 -28.95 -12.44
C SER A 636 -26.39 -27.47 -12.23
N VAL A 637 -26.60 -26.66 -13.27
CA VAL A 637 -26.49 -25.19 -13.24
C VAL A 637 -27.37 -24.61 -12.12
N ARG A 638 -28.53 -25.20 -11.87
CA ARG A 638 -29.47 -24.76 -10.81
C ARG A 638 -28.81 -24.75 -9.43
N ASN A 639 -27.94 -25.71 -9.15
CA ASN A 639 -27.23 -25.81 -7.88
C ASN A 639 -26.09 -24.79 -7.75
N LEU A 640 -25.53 -24.35 -8.87
CA LEU A 640 -24.39 -23.41 -8.89
C LEU A 640 -24.86 -21.96 -8.76
N VAL A 641 -25.97 -21.59 -9.41
CA VAL A 641 -26.47 -20.21 -9.46
C VAL A 641 -27.79 -19.96 -8.70
N ARG A 642 -28.26 -20.94 -7.91
CA ARG A 642 -29.46 -20.83 -7.04
C ARG A 642 -30.72 -20.31 -7.76
N ILE A 643 -31.03 -20.91 -8.91
CA ILE A 643 -32.25 -20.61 -9.68
C ILE A 643 -33.45 -21.28 -9.01
N ASP A 644 -34.62 -20.62 -9.05
CA ASP A 644 -35.88 -21.18 -8.56
C ASP A 644 -36.27 -22.48 -9.29
N ALA A 645 -36.95 -23.40 -8.61
CA ALA A 645 -37.23 -24.74 -9.13
C ALA A 645 -38.11 -24.74 -10.41
N GLU A 646 -38.95 -23.71 -10.56
CA GLU A 646 -39.87 -23.52 -11.70
C GLU A 646 -39.24 -22.72 -12.85
N ASP A 647 -38.12 -22.03 -12.62
CA ASP A 647 -37.44 -21.16 -13.58
C ASP A 647 -36.34 -21.92 -14.33
N ARG A 648 -36.29 -21.82 -15.66
CA ARG A 648 -35.37 -22.60 -16.52
C ARG A 648 -34.43 -21.70 -17.29
N VAL A 649 -33.17 -22.11 -17.43
CA VAL A 649 -32.19 -21.42 -18.28
C VAL A 649 -32.63 -21.55 -19.74
N ARG A 650 -32.65 -20.42 -20.45
CA ARG A 650 -33.03 -20.29 -21.87
C ARG A 650 -31.88 -19.88 -22.77
N ALA A 651 -30.94 -19.09 -22.26
CA ALA A 651 -29.78 -18.65 -23.01
C ALA A 651 -28.57 -18.50 -22.10
N VAL A 652 -27.40 -18.78 -22.65
CA VAL A 652 -26.11 -18.61 -21.99
C VAL A 652 -25.23 -17.74 -22.87
N LEU A 653 -24.69 -16.66 -22.30
CA LEU A 653 -23.71 -15.80 -22.98
C LEU A 653 -22.37 -15.93 -22.24
N ALA A 654 -21.31 -16.28 -22.97
CA ALA A 654 -19.95 -16.20 -22.47
C ALA A 654 -19.37 -14.81 -22.80
N ILE A 655 -18.81 -14.14 -21.81
CA ILE A 655 -18.22 -12.80 -21.97
C ILE A 655 -16.84 -12.81 -21.35
N LYS A 656 -15.87 -12.24 -22.08
CA LYS A 656 -14.49 -12.22 -21.62
C LYS A 656 -14.32 -11.29 -20.42
N LYS A 657 -13.33 -11.59 -19.57
CA LYS A 657 -12.96 -10.72 -18.44
C LYS A 657 -12.59 -9.31 -18.89
N GLU A 658 -11.83 -9.21 -19.98
CA GLU A 658 -11.35 -7.95 -20.57
C GLU A 658 -12.52 -7.08 -21.06
N ASP A 659 -13.48 -7.70 -21.75
CA ASP A 659 -14.70 -7.06 -22.26
C ASP A 659 -15.58 -6.46 -21.14
N PHE A 660 -15.56 -7.05 -19.93
CA PHE A 660 -16.26 -6.50 -18.77
C PHE A 660 -15.51 -5.36 -18.06
N ARG A 661 -14.20 -5.20 -18.34
CA ARG A 661 -13.36 -4.12 -17.80
C ARG A 661 -13.26 -2.93 -18.77
N ASP A 662 -13.44 -3.15 -20.06
CA ASP A 662 -13.45 -2.09 -21.07
C ASP A 662 -14.80 -1.34 -21.08
N ASP A 663 -14.79 -0.10 -20.61
CA ASP A 663 -15.98 0.75 -20.60
C ASP A 663 -16.47 1.09 -22.03
N ALA A 664 -15.59 1.11 -23.04
CA ALA A 664 -16.00 1.33 -24.43
C ALA A 664 -16.74 0.11 -25.00
N PHE A 665 -16.29 -1.10 -24.69
CA PHE A 665 -16.98 -2.35 -25.07
C PHE A 665 -18.37 -2.43 -24.43
N LEU A 666 -18.48 -2.07 -23.15
CA LEU A 666 -19.74 -2.11 -22.39
C LEU A 666 -20.81 -1.13 -22.89
N GLU A 667 -20.40 -0.02 -23.50
CA GLU A 667 -21.29 0.98 -24.09
C GLU A 667 -21.69 0.66 -25.53
N THR A 668 -20.83 -0.05 -26.27
CA THR A 668 -21.05 -0.43 -27.68
C THR A 668 -21.81 -1.74 -27.83
N HIS A 669 -21.71 -2.67 -26.85
CA HIS A 669 -22.38 -3.96 -26.91
C HIS A 669 -23.68 -4.00 -26.10
N PHE A 670 -24.65 -4.77 -26.61
CA PHE A 670 -25.99 -4.89 -26.05
C PHE A 670 -26.40 -6.36 -25.88
N VAL A 671 -27.23 -6.61 -24.88
CA VAL A 671 -27.97 -7.87 -24.73
C VAL A 671 -29.36 -7.67 -25.33
N LEU A 672 -29.60 -8.34 -26.46
CA LEU A 672 -30.89 -8.38 -27.12
C LEU A 672 -31.66 -9.64 -26.69
N MET A 673 -32.87 -9.45 -26.21
CA MET A 673 -33.77 -10.47 -25.69
C MET A 673 -35.08 -10.50 -26.48
N ALA A 674 -35.64 -11.68 -26.70
CA ALA A 674 -36.98 -11.86 -27.28
C ALA A 674 -37.87 -12.75 -26.41
N THR A 675 -39.17 -12.44 -26.37
CA THR A 675 -40.19 -13.24 -25.67
C THR A 675 -41.08 -14.00 -26.64
N LYS A 676 -41.78 -15.03 -26.13
CA LYS A 676 -42.72 -15.84 -26.93
C LYS A 676 -43.87 -15.01 -27.51
N ARG A 677 -44.33 -13.95 -26.84
CA ARG A 677 -45.37 -13.04 -27.38
C ARG A 677 -44.85 -11.98 -28.36
N GLY A 678 -43.60 -12.07 -28.79
CA GLY A 678 -43.05 -11.20 -29.84
C GLY A 678 -42.60 -9.82 -29.36
N LEU A 679 -42.35 -9.66 -28.05
CA LEU A 679 -41.63 -8.51 -27.53
C LEU A 679 -40.14 -8.73 -27.67
N VAL A 680 -39.42 -7.67 -28.02
CA VAL A 680 -37.96 -7.62 -28.05
C VAL A 680 -37.45 -6.49 -27.20
N LYS A 681 -36.30 -6.69 -26.59
CA LYS A 681 -35.68 -5.71 -25.72
C LYS A 681 -34.18 -5.70 -25.90
N LYS A 682 -33.63 -4.50 -25.98
CA LYS A 682 -32.21 -4.25 -25.98
C LYS A 682 -31.79 -3.54 -24.70
N SER A 683 -30.76 -4.04 -24.03
CA SER A 683 -30.15 -3.40 -22.86
C SER A 683 -28.64 -3.37 -23.01
N ALA A 684 -27.99 -2.27 -22.66
CA ALA A 684 -26.53 -2.16 -22.70
C ALA A 684 -25.88 -3.22 -21.80
N LEU A 685 -24.75 -3.77 -22.24
CA LEU A 685 -24.01 -4.78 -21.48
C LEU A 685 -23.53 -4.22 -20.13
N ALA A 686 -23.22 -2.92 -20.07
CA ALA A 686 -22.93 -2.19 -18.82
C ALA A 686 -23.97 -2.45 -17.69
N ALA A 687 -25.24 -2.67 -18.04
CA ALA A 687 -26.30 -2.92 -17.06
C ALA A 687 -26.14 -4.27 -16.33
N PHE A 688 -25.30 -5.17 -16.84
CA PHE A 688 -25.00 -6.51 -16.33
C PHE A 688 -23.60 -6.60 -15.67
N LYS A 689 -22.86 -5.48 -15.53
CA LYS A 689 -21.49 -5.42 -14.96
C LYS A 689 -21.40 -5.85 -13.50
N ARG A 690 -22.48 -5.67 -12.71
CA ARG A 690 -22.46 -5.91 -11.25
C ARG A 690 -23.23 -7.20 -10.89
N PRO A 691 -22.53 -8.32 -10.64
CA PRO A 691 -23.17 -9.58 -10.30
C PRO A 691 -23.78 -9.55 -8.89
N LEU A 692 -24.98 -10.12 -8.74
CA LEU A 692 -25.62 -10.37 -7.45
C LEU A 692 -25.89 -11.87 -7.30
N VAL A 693 -25.69 -12.42 -6.10
CA VAL A 693 -25.91 -13.85 -5.82
C VAL A 693 -27.37 -14.26 -6.05
N THR A 694 -28.32 -13.34 -5.87
CA THR A 694 -29.75 -13.56 -6.10
C THR A 694 -30.16 -13.45 -7.58
N GLY A 695 -29.21 -13.16 -8.47
CA GLY A 695 -29.50 -12.77 -9.84
C GLY A 695 -30.08 -11.35 -9.95
N ILE A 696 -30.33 -10.94 -11.19
CA ILE A 696 -30.99 -9.68 -11.50
C ILE A 696 -32.10 -9.86 -12.52
N ILE A 697 -33.09 -8.97 -12.49
CA ILE A 697 -34.06 -8.84 -13.58
C ILE A 697 -33.33 -8.35 -14.82
N ALA A 698 -33.42 -9.09 -15.92
CA ALA A 698 -32.93 -8.72 -17.25
C ALA A 698 -34.06 -8.13 -18.10
N ILE A 699 -35.26 -8.70 -18.01
CA ILE A 699 -36.49 -8.25 -18.67
C ILE A 699 -37.70 -8.49 -17.75
N ASP A 700 -38.65 -7.56 -17.74
CA ASP A 700 -39.92 -7.75 -17.05
C ASP A 700 -40.86 -8.58 -17.94
N ILE A 701 -41.16 -9.81 -17.53
CA ILE A 701 -42.01 -10.73 -18.28
C ILE A 701 -43.48 -10.54 -17.88
N VAL A 702 -44.37 -10.48 -18.86
CA VAL A 702 -45.82 -10.35 -18.63
C VAL A 702 -46.43 -11.72 -18.32
N ASP A 703 -47.47 -11.77 -17.49
CA ASP A 703 -48.18 -13.01 -17.16
C ASP A 703 -48.57 -13.82 -18.41
N GLY A 704 -48.09 -15.07 -18.43
CA GLY A 704 -48.25 -16.02 -19.54
C GLY A 704 -47.37 -15.75 -20.76
N ASP A 705 -46.33 -14.92 -20.63
CA ASP A 705 -45.21 -14.81 -21.57
C ASP A 705 -43.95 -15.43 -20.94
N GLN A 706 -42.93 -15.69 -21.75
CA GLN A 706 -41.65 -16.26 -21.30
C GLN A 706 -40.52 -15.71 -22.16
N LEU A 707 -39.33 -15.54 -21.57
CA LEU A 707 -38.13 -15.30 -22.36
C LEU A 707 -37.87 -16.51 -23.27
N LEU A 708 -37.66 -16.25 -24.55
CA LEU A 708 -37.35 -17.26 -25.54
C LEU A 708 -35.83 -17.41 -25.69
N GLU A 709 -35.13 -16.30 -25.97
CA GLU A 709 -33.70 -16.32 -26.29
C GLU A 709 -33.05 -14.96 -25.98
N ALA A 710 -31.75 -14.97 -25.70
CA ALA A 710 -30.92 -13.79 -25.54
C ALA A 710 -29.64 -13.93 -26.40
N LYS A 711 -29.21 -12.83 -27.04
CA LYS A 711 -27.98 -12.75 -27.84
C LYS A 711 -27.21 -11.49 -27.49
N LEU A 712 -25.88 -11.59 -27.56
CA LEU A 712 -25.00 -10.42 -27.53
C LEU A 712 -24.96 -9.80 -28.94
N THR A 713 -25.10 -8.48 -29.01
CA THR A 713 -25.09 -7.68 -30.24
C THR A 713 -24.18 -6.46 -30.09
N ASP A 714 -23.71 -5.90 -31.20
CA ASP A 714 -22.65 -4.87 -31.26
C ASP A 714 -23.14 -3.48 -31.74
N GLY A 715 -24.45 -3.33 -31.94
CA GLY A 715 -25.08 -2.11 -32.46
C GLY A 715 -25.42 -2.16 -33.96
N ASP A 716 -24.73 -3.01 -34.74
CA ASP A 716 -24.91 -3.20 -36.20
C ASP A 716 -25.50 -4.58 -36.55
N THR A 717 -26.01 -5.30 -35.55
CA THR A 717 -26.52 -6.66 -35.75
C THR A 717 -27.96 -6.65 -36.27
N GLU A 718 -28.24 -7.53 -37.23
CA GLU A 718 -29.60 -7.78 -37.71
C GLU A 718 -30.27 -8.96 -37.00
N VAL A 719 -31.57 -8.85 -36.79
CA VAL A 719 -32.35 -9.79 -35.99
C VAL A 719 -33.47 -10.37 -36.82
N LEU A 720 -33.58 -11.69 -36.83
CA LEU A 720 -34.64 -12.44 -37.47
C LEU A 720 -35.50 -13.16 -36.42
N LEU A 721 -36.80 -12.87 -36.37
CA LEU A 721 -37.77 -13.56 -35.52
C LEU A 721 -38.70 -14.43 -36.36
N GLY A 722 -38.98 -15.65 -35.93
CA GLY A 722 -39.95 -16.56 -36.55
C GLY A 722 -41.22 -16.76 -35.73
N SER A 723 -42.40 -16.78 -36.36
CA SER A 723 -43.68 -17.15 -35.72
C SER A 723 -44.10 -18.59 -36.00
N SER A 724 -44.89 -19.16 -35.10
CA SER A 724 -45.50 -20.49 -35.27
C SER A 724 -46.42 -20.58 -36.49
N GLY A 725 -46.97 -19.46 -36.98
CA GLY A 725 -47.70 -19.38 -38.24
C GLY A 725 -46.83 -19.52 -39.49
N GLY A 726 -45.50 -19.64 -39.35
CA GLY A 726 -44.56 -19.81 -40.46
C GLY A 726 -44.12 -18.50 -41.11
N ARG A 727 -44.24 -17.37 -40.41
CA ARG A 727 -43.73 -16.06 -40.88
C ARG A 727 -42.41 -15.74 -40.18
N ALA A 728 -41.57 -14.91 -40.80
CA ALA A 728 -40.39 -14.35 -40.16
C ALA A 728 -40.20 -12.87 -40.50
N ILE A 729 -39.72 -12.09 -39.55
CA ILE A 729 -39.39 -10.66 -39.73
C ILE A 729 -37.89 -10.46 -39.49
N ARG A 730 -37.20 -9.80 -40.43
CA ARG A 730 -35.79 -9.37 -40.33
C ARG A 730 -35.77 -7.86 -40.15
N PHE A 731 -35.13 -7.36 -39.09
CA PHE A 731 -34.97 -5.93 -38.84
C PHE A 731 -33.61 -5.64 -38.21
N HIS A 732 -33.14 -4.41 -38.35
CA HIS A 732 -31.87 -3.98 -37.77
C HIS A 732 -32.03 -3.66 -36.27
N GLU A 733 -31.08 -4.02 -35.41
CA GLU A 733 -31.25 -3.82 -33.97
C GLU A 733 -31.35 -2.34 -33.55
N SER A 734 -30.89 -1.40 -34.40
CA SER A 734 -31.04 0.05 -34.17
C SER A 734 -32.50 0.48 -34.08
N ASP A 735 -33.44 -0.27 -34.70
CA ASP A 735 -34.88 -0.02 -34.59
C ASP A 735 -35.40 -0.26 -33.16
N VAL A 736 -34.65 -1.00 -32.34
CA VAL A 736 -34.93 -1.25 -30.93
C VAL A 736 -34.05 -0.33 -30.09
N ARG A 737 -34.65 0.67 -29.45
CA ARG A 737 -33.92 1.54 -28.51
C ARG A 737 -33.40 0.74 -27.32
N SER A 738 -32.22 1.12 -26.82
CA SER A 738 -31.70 0.60 -25.55
C SER A 738 -32.59 1.05 -24.39
N MET A 739 -32.94 0.13 -23.50
CA MET A 739 -33.82 0.35 -22.35
C MET A 739 -33.22 -0.25 -21.08
N GLY A 740 -33.63 0.29 -19.93
CA GLY A 740 -33.25 -0.24 -18.63
C GLY A 740 -33.78 -1.66 -18.36
N ARG A 741 -33.11 -2.37 -17.45
CA ARG A 741 -33.36 -3.79 -17.12
C ARG A 741 -34.76 -4.13 -16.62
N LYS A 742 -35.45 -3.24 -15.91
CA LYS A 742 -36.83 -3.48 -15.42
C LYS A 742 -37.95 -3.10 -16.42
N SER A 743 -37.64 -3.04 -17.72
CA SER A 743 -38.62 -2.75 -18.77
C SER A 743 -39.05 -4.02 -19.52
N ARG A 744 -40.24 -3.97 -20.12
CA ARG A 744 -40.89 -5.08 -20.87
C ARG A 744 -40.44 -5.19 -22.33
N GLY A 745 -39.73 -4.19 -22.86
CA GLY A 745 -39.33 -4.13 -24.27
C GLY A 745 -40.37 -3.47 -25.20
N VAL A 746 -40.14 -3.58 -26.50
CA VAL A 746 -41.00 -3.09 -27.58
C VAL A 746 -41.44 -4.25 -28.47
N ARG A 747 -42.49 -4.05 -29.28
CA ARG A 747 -42.94 -5.09 -30.20
C ARG A 747 -41.92 -5.32 -31.33
N GLY A 748 -41.39 -6.53 -31.41
CA GLY A 748 -40.48 -6.98 -32.47
C GLY A 748 -41.23 -7.58 -33.66
N MET A 749 -42.28 -8.35 -33.41
CA MET A 749 -43.14 -8.94 -34.45
C MET A 749 -44.62 -8.79 -34.07
N LYS A 750 -45.48 -8.51 -35.08
CA LYS A 750 -46.93 -8.56 -34.89
C LYS A 750 -47.42 -9.98 -35.12
N LEU A 751 -47.86 -10.62 -34.05
CA LEU A 751 -48.43 -11.96 -34.07
C LEU A 751 -49.97 -11.89 -34.15
N PRO A 752 -50.60 -12.72 -35.00
CA PRO A 752 -52.02 -13.03 -34.92
C PRO A 752 -52.40 -13.74 -33.60
N ASP A 753 -53.69 -13.73 -33.25
CA ASP A 753 -54.18 -14.34 -32.02
C ASP A 753 -53.89 -15.86 -32.00
N GLY A 754 -53.21 -16.31 -30.94
CA GLY A 754 -52.81 -17.72 -30.77
C GLY A 754 -51.46 -18.10 -31.38
N GLU A 755 -50.79 -17.19 -32.11
CA GLU A 755 -49.42 -17.41 -32.59
C GLU A 755 -48.38 -16.94 -31.55
N GLN A 756 -47.21 -17.59 -31.58
CA GLN A 756 -46.05 -17.25 -30.73
C GLN A 756 -44.76 -17.23 -31.54
N VAL A 757 -43.73 -16.56 -31.03
CA VAL A 757 -42.38 -16.61 -31.58
C VAL A 757 -41.74 -17.95 -31.21
N VAL A 758 -41.10 -18.59 -32.20
CA VAL A 758 -40.51 -19.92 -32.09
C VAL A 758 -38.99 -19.94 -32.26
N GLY A 759 -38.39 -18.80 -32.62
CA GLY A 759 -36.93 -18.65 -32.64
C GLY A 759 -36.49 -17.21 -32.89
N MET A 760 -35.30 -16.87 -32.38
CA MET A 760 -34.61 -15.61 -32.65
C MET A 760 -33.21 -15.91 -33.20
N ILE A 761 -32.87 -15.35 -34.35
CA ILE A 761 -31.54 -15.45 -34.94
C ILE A 761 -30.93 -14.05 -34.97
N ALA A 762 -29.73 -13.91 -34.39
CA ALA A 762 -28.83 -12.82 -34.73
C ALA A 762 -28.12 -13.22 -36.03
N VAL A 763 -28.34 -12.47 -37.10
CA VAL A 763 -27.81 -12.79 -38.43
C VAL A 763 -26.33 -12.45 -38.43
N GLN A 764 -25.48 -13.47 -38.52
CA GLN A 764 -24.04 -13.32 -38.76
C GLN A 764 -23.80 -13.31 -40.28
N ARG A 765 -22.86 -12.49 -40.75
CA ARG A 765 -22.63 -12.25 -42.19
C ARG A 765 -21.99 -13.44 -42.94
N ASP A 766 -21.64 -14.53 -42.25
CA ASP A 766 -20.90 -15.67 -42.81
C ASP A 766 -21.74 -16.96 -42.87
N GLY A 767 -21.95 -17.51 -44.08
CA GLY A 767 -22.28 -18.91 -44.38
C GLY A 767 -23.55 -19.55 -43.77
N ALA A 768 -24.21 -18.89 -42.82
CA ALA A 768 -25.28 -19.45 -42.01
C ALA A 768 -26.63 -19.47 -42.75
N GLN A 769 -27.37 -20.57 -42.57
CA GLN A 769 -28.69 -20.77 -43.17
C GLN A 769 -29.78 -20.81 -42.10
N VAL A 770 -30.98 -20.39 -42.46
CA VAL A 770 -32.17 -20.48 -41.61
C VAL A 770 -32.82 -21.85 -41.79
N LEU A 771 -32.77 -22.66 -40.74
CA LEU A 771 -33.52 -23.91 -40.65
C LEU A 771 -34.93 -23.62 -40.15
N THR A 772 -35.93 -24.19 -40.82
CA THR A 772 -37.33 -24.20 -40.36
C THR A 772 -37.84 -25.63 -40.28
N ILE A 773 -38.48 -25.99 -39.15
CA ILE A 773 -39.10 -27.31 -38.93
C ILE A 773 -40.50 -27.12 -38.34
N SER A 774 -41.48 -27.82 -38.92
CA SER A 774 -42.88 -27.82 -38.52
C SER A 774 -43.27 -29.05 -37.69
N GLU A 775 -44.38 -28.97 -36.96
CA GLU A 775 -44.84 -30.00 -36.02
C GLU A 775 -45.06 -31.38 -36.66
N ASN A 776 -45.48 -31.46 -37.92
CA ASN A 776 -45.69 -32.73 -38.63
C ASN A 776 -44.42 -33.28 -39.32
N GLY A 777 -43.23 -32.73 -39.01
CA GLY A 777 -41.95 -33.24 -39.49
C GLY A 777 -41.55 -32.78 -40.89
N TYR A 778 -42.06 -31.63 -41.35
CA TYR A 778 -41.58 -30.98 -42.58
C TYR A 778 -40.54 -29.92 -42.22
N GLY A 779 -39.49 -29.82 -43.02
CA GLY A 779 -38.45 -28.85 -42.79
C GLY A 779 -37.60 -28.56 -44.01
N LYS A 780 -36.82 -27.50 -43.92
CA LYS A 780 -35.95 -27.01 -44.99
C LYS A 780 -34.90 -26.06 -44.43
N ARG A 781 -33.83 -25.91 -45.20
CA ARG A 781 -32.85 -24.82 -45.03
C ARG A 781 -33.14 -23.73 -46.06
N SER A 782 -33.01 -22.47 -45.67
CA SER A 782 -33.11 -21.33 -46.57
C SER A 782 -31.97 -20.36 -46.28
N PRO A 783 -31.28 -19.83 -47.30
CA PRO A 783 -30.27 -18.79 -47.07
C PRO A 783 -30.92 -17.55 -46.45
N VAL A 784 -30.18 -16.83 -45.60
CA VAL A 784 -30.67 -15.55 -45.05
C VAL A 784 -30.85 -14.52 -46.18
N GLU A 785 -29.88 -14.50 -47.10
CA GLU A 785 -29.81 -13.59 -48.23
C GLU A 785 -29.21 -14.29 -49.45
N ARG A 786 -29.84 -14.08 -50.61
CA ARG A 786 -29.34 -14.55 -51.90
C ARG A 786 -29.55 -13.46 -52.93
N LEU A 787 -28.45 -13.05 -53.57
CA LEU A 787 -28.44 -12.06 -54.64
C LEU A 787 -28.46 -12.77 -56.00
N ASP A 788 -29.02 -12.14 -57.02
CA ASP A 788 -28.88 -12.55 -58.41
C ASP A 788 -27.54 -12.08 -59.02
N ASP A 789 -27.29 -12.42 -60.28
CA ASP A 789 -26.06 -12.09 -61.00
C ASP A 789 -25.85 -10.56 -61.13
N ASP A 790 -26.91 -9.76 -60.97
CA ASP A 790 -26.90 -8.29 -61.01
C ASP A 790 -26.76 -7.65 -59.61
N GLY A 791 -26.68 -8.46 -58.54
CA GLY A 791 -26.53 -8.01 -57.16
C GLY A 791 -27.85 -7.65 -56.44
N GLU A 792 -29.00 -7.98 -57.02
CA GLU A 792 -30.32 -7.70 -56.45
C GLU A 792 -30.88 -8.89 -55.63
N PRO A 793 -31.61 -8.66 -54.52
CA PRO A 793 -32.12 -9.75 -53.69
C PRO A 793 -33.20 -10.60 -54.37
N ILE A 794 -32.97 -11.91 -54.49
CA ILE A 794 -33.96 -12.85 -55.03
C ILE A 794 -35.12 -13.01 -54.04
N SER A 795 -36.28 -12.42 -54.35
CA SER A 795 -37.41 -12.26 -53.40
C SER A 795 -37.90 -13.54 -52.71
N ASN A 796 -37.77 -14.70 -53.38
CA ASN A 796 -38.19 -16.00 -52.85
C ASN A 796 -37.12 -16.68 -51.99
N TYR A 797 -35.87 -16.26 -52.05
CA TYR A 797 -34.76 -16.83 -51.28
C TYR A 797 -34.27 -15.89 -50.17
N THR A 798 -34.48 -14.59 -50.31
CA THR A 798 -34.03 -13.59 -49.33
C THR A 798 -35.11 -13.30 -48.28
N PHE A 799 -34.68 -13.25 -47.02
CA PHE A 799 -35.41 -12.61 -45.94
C PHE A 799 -35.14 -11.10 -46.03
N ARG A 800 -36.05 -10.36 -46.68
CA ARG A 800 -35.89 -8.90 -46.87
C ARG A 800 -35.84 -8.16 -45.53
N LEU A 801 -34.96 -7.17 -45.41
CA LEU A 801 -34.91 -6.27 -44.27
C LEU A 801 -36.17 -5.40 -44.23
N GLN A 802 -36.79 -5.29 -43.05
CA GLN A 802 -38.00 -4.50 -42.80
C GLN A 802 -37.89 -3.77 -41.46
N SER A 803 -38.78 -2.81 -41.21
CA SER A 803 -38.91 -2.23 -39.87
C SER A 803 -39.56 -3.21 -38.89
N ARG A 804 -39.13 -3.17 -37.62
CA ARG A 804 -39.70 -4.01 -36.56
C ARG A 804 -41.22 -3.82 -36.39
N GLY A 805 -41.89 -4.82 -35.81
CA GLY A 805 -43.31 -4.76 -35.44
C GLY A 805 -44.28 -5.05 -36.59
N GLY A 806 -43.78 -5.40 -37.78
CA GLY A 806 -44.57 -5.96 -38.87
C GLY A 806 -44.94 -7.44 -38.65
N GLN A 807 -45.75 -8.00 -39.55
CA GLN A 807 -46.07 -9.44 -39.56
C GLN A 807 -44.99 -10.30 -40.23
N GLY A 808 -43.95 -9.70 -40.81
CA GLY A 808 -42.91 -10.40 -41.54
C GLY A 808 -43.39 -11.04 -42.86
N VAL A 809 -42.50 -11.82 -43.45
CA VAL A 809 -42.67 -12.54 -44.72
C VAL A 809 -42.76 -14.06 -44.47
N ILE A 810 -43.39 -14.83 -45.36
CA ILE A 810 -43.61 -16.28 -45.17
C ILE A 810 -42.26 -17.04 -45.14
N ALA A 811 -41.79 -17.49 -43.99
CA ALA A 811 -40.56 -18.29 -43.85
C ALA A 811 -40.78 -19.78 -44.15
N HIS A 812 -41.98 -20.28 -43.87
CA HIS A 812 -42.39 -21.65 -44.08
C HIS A 812 -43.88 -21.66 -44.40
N GLN A 813 -44.30 -22.32 -45.48
CA GLN A 813 -45.71 -22.36 -45.85
C GLN A 813 -46.45 -23.38 -44.98
N THR A 814 -47.13 -22.91 -43.93
CA THR A 814 -47.92 -23.73 -43.03
C THR A 814 -49.24 -24.13 -43.68
N THR A 815 -49.55 -25.42 -43.66
CA THR A 815 -50.78 -26.03 -44.16
C THR A 815 -51.26 -27.06 -43.14
N SER A 816 -52.48 -27.60 -43.28
CA SER A 816 -52.93 -28.74 -42.45
C SER A 816 -52.01 -29.97 -42.56
N LYS A 817 -51.23 -30.07 -43.63
CA LYS A 817 -50.26 -31.15 -43.85
C LYS A 817 -48.94 -30.93 -43.11
N THR A 818 -48.40 -29.72 -43.12
CA THR A 818 -47.13 -29.39 -42.44
C THR A 818 -47.33 -29.11 -40.96
N GLY A 819 -48.49 -28.57 -40.59
CA GLY A 819 -48.77 -28.06 -39.26
C GLY A 819 -48.04 -26.75 -38.95
N ALA A 820 -48.12 -26.31 -37.69
CA ALA A 820 -47.45 -25.11 -37.17
C ALA A 820 -45.92 -25.24 -37.19
N LEU A 821 -45.21 -24.11 -37.30
CA LEU A 821 -43.75 -24.06 -37.19
C LEU A 821 -43.35 -24.23 -35.72
N VAL A 822 -42.43 -25.16 -35.44
CA VAL A 822 -41.96 -25.46 -34.08
C VAL A 822 -40.59 -24.86 -33.81
N ALA A 823 -39.72 -24.81 -34.82
CA ALA A 823 -38.37 -24.30 -34.67
C ALA A 823 -37.92 -23.44 -35.85
N LEU A 824 -37.25 -22.34 -35.52
CA LEU A 824 -36.48 -21.51 -36.43
C LEU A 824 -35.09 -21.30 -35.82
N LYS A 825 -34.03 -21.79 -36.47
CA LYS A 825 -32.66 -21.74 -35.96
C LYS A 825 -31.66 -21.40 -37.05
N SER A 826 -30.55 -20.77 -36.65
CA SER A 826 -29.39 -20.59 -37.51
C SER A 826 -28.56 -21.86 -37.47
N VAL A 827 -28.23 -22.40 -38.64
CA VAL A 827 -27.45 -23.64 -38.77
C VAL A 827 -26.39 -23.50 -39.86
N LEU A 828 -25.27 -24.20 -39.66
CA LEU A 828 -24.26 -24.48 -40.67
C LEU A 828 -24.52 -25.85 -41.30
N PRO A 829 -24.04 -26.12 -42.53
CA PRO A 829 -24.20 -27.43 -43.17
C PRO A 829 -23.71 -28.60 -42.32
N ASP A 830 -22.63 -28.40 -41.57
CA ASP A 830 -21.98 -29.41 -40.74
C ASP A 830 -22.62 -29.56 -39.35
N ASP A 831 -23.66 -28.79 -39.01
CA ASP A 831 -24.36 -28.95 -37.74
C ASP A 831 -25.18 -30.25 -37.69
N GLN A 832 -25.50 -30.72 -36.49
CA GLN A 832 -26.50 -31.76 -36.27
C GLN A 832 -27.71 -31.22 -35.51
N LEU A 833 -28.84 -31.91 -35.66
CA LEU A 833 -30.09 -31.60 -34.98
C LEU A 833 -30.50 -32.78 -34.12
N MET A 834 -31.03 -32.46 -32.96
CA MET A 834 -31.80 -33.38 -32.14
C MET A 834 -33.26 -32.93 -32.18
N ILE A 835 -34.14 -33.83 -32.60
CA ILE A 835 -35.57 -33.58 -32.72
C ILE A 835 -36.29 -34.47 -31.70
N ALA A 836 -37.04 -33.85 -30.80
CA ALA A 836 -37.83 -34.51 -29.78
C ALA A 836 -39.30 -34.53 -30.20
N THR A 837 -39.94 -35.70 -30.17
CA THR A 837 -41.38 -35.82 -30.40
C THR A 837 -42.18 -35.77 -29.09
N GLU A 838 -43.48 -35.48 -29.15
CA GLU A 838 -44.37 -35.49 -27.98
C GLU A 838 -44.45 -36.87 -27.32
N ALA A 839 -44.34 -37.94 -28.11
CA ALA A 839 -44.22 -39.31 -27.62
C ALA A 839 -42.87 -39.62 -26.94
N GLY A 840 -41.92 -38.68 -26.92
CA GLY A 840 -40.62 -38.81 -26.26
C GLY A 840 -39.55 -39.55 -27.07
N ILE A 841 -39.72 -39.64 -28.39
CA ILE A 841 -38.71 -40.20 -29.29
C ILE A 841 -37.69 -39.11 -29.64
N MET A 842 -36.40 -39.43 -29.48
CA MET A 842 -35.30 -38.53 -29.82
C MET A 842 -34.64 -38.96 -31.13
N ILE A 843 -34.61 -38.06 -32.11
CA ILE A 843 -34.09 -38.33 -33.46
C ILE A 843 -32.91 -37.39 -33.73
N ARG A 844 -31.73 -37.97 -33.92
CA ARG A 844 -30.51 -37.26 -34.33
C ARG A 844 -30.36 -37.28 -35.85
N MET A 845 -30.10 -36.14 -36.46
CA MET A 845 -29.87 -36.04 -37.92
C MET A 845 -28.91 -34.93 -38.29
N ALA A 846 -28.17 -35.13 -39.38
CA ALA A 846 -27.31 -34.09 -39.95
C ALA A 846 -28.15 -33.00 -40.62
N VAL A 847 -27.77 -31.74 -40.43
CA VAL A 847 -28.40 -30.59 -41.09
C VAL A 847 -28.27 -30.70 -42.61
N ASP A 848 -27.15 -31.24 -43.10
CA ASP A 848 -26.93 -31.39 -44.54
C ASP A 848 -27.94 -32.33 -45.23
N ALA A 849 -28.51 -33.30 -44.50
CA ALA A 849 -29.54 -34.19 -45.04
C ALA A 849 -30.87 -33.46 -45.32
N ILE A 850 -31.05 -32.24 -44.80
CA ILE A 850 -32.23 -31.41 -45.04
C ILE A 850 -31.97 -30.55 -46.29
N SER A 851 -32.83 -30.67 -47.30
CA SER A 851 -32.64 -29.94 -48.55
C SER A 851 -32.82 -28.42 -48.38
N GLU A 852 -32.01 -27.66 -49.15
CA GLU A 852 -32.16 -26.21 -49.29
C GLU A 852 -33.32 -25.87 -50.24
N TYR A 853 -34.21 -24.97 -49.80
CA TYR A 853 -35.31 -24.45 -50.60
C TYR A 853 -35.50 -22.95 -50.36
N GLY A 854 -36.22 -22.31 -51.29
CA GLY A 854 -36.69 -20.94 -51.11
C GLY A 854 -37.54 -20.77 -49.85
N ARG A 855 -37.55 -19.54 -49.34
CA ARG A 855 -38.24 -19.10 -48.14
C ARG A 855 -39.76 -19.34 -48.22
N ASN A 856 -40.42 -19.13 -49.36
CA ASN A 856 -41.86 -19.39 -49.49
C ASN A 856 -42.15 -20.79 -50.05
N THR A 857 -41.82 -21.83 -49.29
CA THR A 857 -42.04 -23.24 -49.63
C THR A 857 -42.40 -24.06 -48.38
N GLN A 858 -42.98 -25.25 -48.58
CA GLN A 858 -43.37 -26.19 -47.51
C GLN A 858 -42.18 -27.03 -47.00
N GLY A 859 -41.06 -27.03 -47.71
CA GLY A 859 -39.92 -27.90 -47.43
C GLY A 859 -40.17 -29.38 -47.76
N VAL A 860 -39.24 -30.22 -47.33
CA VAL A 860 -39.29 -31.68 -47.50
C VAL A 860 -39.66 -32.36 -46.20
N ARG A 861 -40.12 -33.61 -46.29
CA ARG A 861 -40.38 -34.41 -45.12
C ARG A 861 -39.04 -34.84 -44.50
N VAL A 862 -38.74 -34.25 -43.35
CA VAL A 862 -37.51 -34.48 -42.59
C VAL A 862 -37.68 -35.72 -41.71
N ILE A 863 -38.86 -35.91 -41.10
CA ILE A 863 -39.17 -37.07 -40.26
C ILE A 863 -40.54 -37.67 -40.64
N ASN A 864 -40.62 -39.00 -40.60
CA ASN A 864 -41.87 -39.73 -40.72
C ASN A 864 -42.46 -40.03 -39.32
N LEU A 865 -43.30 -39.13 -38.82
CA LEU A 865 -44.03 -39.31 -37.56
C LEU A 865 -45.13 -40.37 -37.73
N LYS A 866 -45.22 -41.30 -36.78
CA LYS A 866 -46.24 -42.37 -36.73
C LYS A 866 -47.27 -42.04 -35.65
N ASN A 867 -48.47 -42.61 -35.73
CA ASN A 867 -49.50 -42.55 -34.68
C ASN A 867 -49.95 -41.14 -34.24
N ASN A 868 -50.05 -40.19 -35.18
CA ASN A 868 -50.49 -38.80 -34.88
C ASN A 868 -49.55 -38.06 -33.90
N ASP A 869 -48.29 -38.49 -33.80
CA ASP A 869 -47.22 -37.84 -33.03
C ASP A 869 -46.78 -36.53 -33.70
N ALA A 870 -46.30 -35.59 -32.89
CA ALA A 870 -45.87 -34.26 -33.30
C ALA A 870 -44.46 -33.95 -32.78
N ILE A 871 -43.73 -33.06 -33.45
CA ILE A 871 -42.46 -32.55 -32.94
C ILE A 871 -42.74 -31.60 -31.79
N ALA A 872 -42.18 -31.91 -30.61
CA ALA A 872 -42.29 -31.09 -29.41
C ALA A 872 -41.18 -30.04 -29.33
N ASP A 873 -39.95 -30.41 -29.70
CA ASP A 873 -38.80 -29.51 -29.63
C ASP A 873 -37.72 -29.90 -30.65
N VAL A 874 -36.90 -28.92 -31.02
CA VAL A 874 -35.72 -29.11 -31.87
C VAL A 874 -34.56 -28.37 -31.24
N ALA A 875 -33.48 -29.09 -30.97
CA ALA A 875 -32.22 -28.53 -30.49
C ALA A 875 -31.14 -28.66 -31.58
N ARG A 876 -30.30 -27.63 -31.71
CA ARG A 876 -29.07 -27.73 -32.51
C ARG A 876 -28.03 -28.41 -31.63
N VAL A 877 -27.47 -29.51 -32.12
CA VAL A 877 -26.37 -30.21 -31.47
C VAL A 877 -25.10 -29.81 -32.20
N VAL A 878 -24.18 -29.22 -31.46
CA VAL A 878 -22.82 -28.98 -31.96
C VAL A 878 -22.17 -30.36 -32.12
N ILE A 879 -21.75 -30.71 -33.34
CA ILE A 879 -20.99 -31.96 -33.53
C ILE A 879 -19.68 -31.78 -32.78
N GLU A 880 -19.43 -32.66 -31.83
CA GLU A 880 -18.08 -32.91 -31.40
C GLU A 880 -17.42 -33.78 -32.48
N ASP A 881 -16.65 -33.19 -33.40
CA ASP A 881 -15.44 -33.75 -34.07
C ASP A 881 -15.21 -33.26 -35.54
N GLU A 882 -13.91 -33.18 -35.91
CA GLU A 882 -13.23 -32.90 -37.20
C GLU A 882 -13.07 -31.42 -37.67
N GLU A 883 -11.81 -30.95 -37.65
CA GLU A 883 -11.22 -29.76 -38.31
C GLU A 883 -12.17 -28.60 -38.71
N ALA A 884 -12.31 -27.61 -37.82
CA ALA A 884 -12.56 -26.23 -38.23
C ALA A 884 -11.35 -25.37 -37.81
N PRO A 885 -10.78 -24.52 -38.67
CA PRO A 885 -9.70 -23.63 -38.27
C PRO A 885 -10.26 -22.62 -37.27
N LEU A 886 -9.91 -22.81 -36.00
CA LEU A 886 -10.03 -21.76 -34.99
C LEU A 886 -9.14 -20.61 -35.43
N SER A 887 -9.74 -19.44 -35.67
CA SER A 887 -9.01 -18.21 -35.99
C SER A 887 -7.92 -17.96 -34.93
N PRO A 888 -6.65 -17.81 -35.32
CA PRO A 888 -5.62 -17.42 -34.36
C PRO A 888 -5.97 -16.03 -33.81
N ALA A 889 -5.67 -15.83 -32.53
CA ALA A 889 -5.68 -14.51 -31.92
C ALA A 889 -4.79 -13.54 -32.73
N PRO A 890 -5.06 -12.22 -32.73
CA PRO A 890 -4.10 -11.26 -33.25
C PRO A 890 -2.86 -11.33 -32.34
N ASP A 891 -1.80 -11.97 -32.81
CA ASP A 891 -0.51 -11.96 -32.14
C ASP A 891 -0.05 -10.51 -32.01
N GLY A 892 0.16 -10.10 -30.76
CA GLY A 892 0.85 -8.86 -30.44
C GLY A 892 2.23 -8.85 -31.08
N GLU A 893 2.60 -7.70 -31.62
CA GLU A 893 3.89 -7.40 -32.22
C GLU A 893 5.04 -7.91 -31.33
N THR A 894 5.75 -8.93 -31.82
CA THR A 894 7.11 -9.22 -31.36
C THR A 894 8.10 -8.43 -32.23
N PRO A 895 9.21 -7.91 -31.66
CA PRO A 895 10.14 -7.05 -32.40
C PRO A 895 10.89 -7.86 -33.46
N ALA A 896 11.03 -7.27 -34.64
CA ALA A 896 11.68 -7.85 -35.81
C ALA A 896 13.08 -8.46 -35.50
N GLU A 897 13.21 -9.76 -35.79
CA GLU A 897 14.50 -10.43 -35.87
C GLU A 897 15.28 -10.00 -37.12
N ALA A 898 16.60 -9.86 -36.92
CA ALA A 898 17.58 -9.38 -37.87
C ALA A 898 17.82 -10.36 -39.04
N VAL A 899 18.09 -9.75 -40.20
CA VAL A 899 18.50 -10.37 -41.46
C VAL A 899 19.76 -11.23 -41.28
N PRO A 900 19.82 -12.47 -41.82
CA PRO A 900 21.04 -13.26 -41.80
C PRO A 900 22.02 -12.73 -42.87
N SER A 901 23.25 -12.45 -42.46
CA SER A 901 24.36 -12.10 -43.34
C SER A 901 25.03 -13.38 -43.89
N PRO A 902 25.62 -13.36 -45.10
CA PRO A 902 26.23 -14.55 -45.70
C PRO A 902 27.65 -14.83 -45.17
N ASP A 903 28.00 -16.12 -45.18
CA ASP A 903 29.23 -16.79 -44.71
C ASP A 903 30.57 -16.08 -44.98
N PRO A 904 31.56 -16.23 -44.07
CA PRO A 904 32.98 -16.18 -44.44
C PRO A 904 33.53 -17.59 -44.71
N ALA A 905 34.12 -17.73 -45.88
CA ALA A 905 34.83 -18.92 -46.34
C ALA A 905 35.98 -19.36 -45.41
N THR A 906 36.11 -20.68 -45.26
CA THR A 906 37.31 -21.36 -44.76
C THR A 906 38.50 -21.18 -45.71
N PRO A 907 39.75 -21.11 -45.21
CA PRO A 907 40.92 -21.46 -46.00
C PRO A 907 41.38 -22.88 -45.66
N ASP A 908 41.58 -23.63 -46.73
CA ASP A 908 42.12 -24.99 -46.79
C ASP A 908 43.60 -25.01 -46.38
N ALA A 909 44.00 -26.10 -45.73
CA ALA A 909 45.38 -26.41 -45.41
C ALA A 909 46.05 -27.12 -46.59
N ALA A 910 47.21 -26.64 -47.04
CA ALA A 910 48.11 -27.42 -47.89
C ALA A 910 49.58 -27.11 -47.58
N GLU A 911 50.35 -28.19 -47.58
CA GLU A 911 51.77 -28.38 -47.34
C GLU A 911 52.73 -27.40 -48.04
N ALA A 912 53.83 -27.04 -47.38
CA ALA A 912 55.20 -27.32 -47.83
C ALA A 912 56.24 -26.77 -46.83
N ALA A 913 57.31 -27.54 -46.64
CA ALA A 913 58.41 -27.33 -45.69
C ALA A 913 59.51 -26.37 -46.24
N PRO A 914 60.73 -26.34 -45.67
CA PRO A 914 61.32 -25.19 -44.98
C PRO A 914 62.45 -24.49 -45.77
N GLU A 915 62.93 -23.33 -45.31
CA GLU A 915 64.36 -22.94 -45.21
C GLU A 915 64.57 -21.42 -45.09
N ALA A 916 65.30 -21.07 -44.03
CA ALA A 916 66.51 -20.24 -44.05
C ALA A 916 66.41 -18.70 -44.12
N GLY A 917 67.03 -18.06 -43.13
CA GLY A 917 67.27 -16.62 -43.05
C GLY A 917 67.20 -16.10 -41.63
#